data_AF-A0A080ZA53-F1
#
_entry.id   AF-A0A080ZA53-F1
#
_cell.length_a   1.000
_cell.length_b   1.000
_cell.length_c   1.000
_cell.angle_alpha   90.00
_cell.angle_beta   90.00
_cell.angle_gamma   90.00
#
_symmetry.space_group_name_H-M   'P 1'
#
loop_
_entity.id
_entity.type
_entity.pdbx_description
1 polymer ?
#
loop_
_entity_poly.entity_id
_entity_poly.type
_entity_poly.pdbx_seq_one_letter_code
_entity_poly.pdbx_strand_id
1 'polypeptide(L)'
;MVVTSVTGHIMELDFDASVRSWHSCDPVDLFTAPVTKRIRSDDTQKKIEKSLMKEAKHSQWLVLWLDCDREGENIAYEVKSICEKTNRRLRVFRARFSALIPHDIIHAVQNLSEPNEKLSLAVDARSEIDLRIGAAFTRFQTMRIQSRFPALSQEKNVISYGPCQFPTLGFVVERFLKIQNFEREAFYYISVTHQRTDQLDAPTTTFKWKRGHLFDRMACLCIYECLVESQTATIESVDKRPSWKRKPLPLTTVELQKRVSRWLRISSEATMKAAESLYNKGLISYPRTETSKFKEGSDLMSLVRLHDTHQQWGNYVTRQLLDGGKYEAPRHGNSDDQAHPPIHPTKSVDLNRLSDPNEKKVYEFVALHFLACCSRDAKGSQTSVVMRMLGESFTASGLMVEERNYLDIYKYEKWNASAIPVYQRGDVFRPSTVVMLSGETNPPPLLSEADLIAKMDSNGIGTDATIAEHIKTILKREYAIKVNNDTQFKPTTLGLALVLSYEHMGLELAKPVLRAAMENDCKAISLGQKALRQVVDSCMDQMKSIFLEVTRSANVLDQTFSEQFGQSVNDARDPGLPRMGELRPRAPVDREPRQPHRADVRPRGPNSDSTSSRGSETSTRAGNGTQDRRQKRQRSPSRSAGSQTRPPPTPSLASDVPRCNDHGLSCVEKEVTRDGPNTGRMFYVCPLPQGEQCNFFAWVSDSNAPVVKCPGHNEPCAERTVKKDGPNKGRQFYSCRRGQTENNCGFFLWKDEASETPTASAQPLSASRVAGVLNVPKCSGHNTPCVLRTTRKPGPNLNREFYACSFQGPDTCGFFEWKDEMPPSTTDRGDNETPTCECNLPGVLFTCKNGVNKDRTFFKCPNRQCDFFQWGS
;
A
#
# COMPACT_ATOMS: atom_id res chain seq x y z
N MET A 1 6.71 -24.98 -40.01
CA MET A 1 5.90 -24.54 -38.85
C MET A 1 4.60 -23.99 -39.37
N VAL A 2 3.45 -24.37 -38.83
CA VAL A 2 2.17 -23.70 -39.12
C VAL A 2 2.03 -22.56 -38.10
N VAL A 3 1.80 -21.33 -38.57
CA VAL A 3 1.60 -20.15 -37.72
C VAL A 3 0.21 -19.60 -38.00
N THR A 4 -0.55 -19.36 -36.94
CA THR A 4 -1.92 -18.82 -36.99
C THR A 4 -2.18 -18.01 -35.72
N SER A 5 -3.30 -17.31 -35.64
CA SER A 5 -3.61 -16.36 -34.58
C SER A 5 -5.07 -16.43 -34.12
N VAL A 6 -5.35 -15.73 -33.02
CA VAL A 6 -6.66 -15.61 -32.37
C VAL A 6 -6.95 -14.13 -32.12
N THR A 7 -8.22 -13.73 -32.01
CA THR A 7 -8.63 -12.32 -31.91
C THR A 7 -9.01 -11.93 -30.47
N GLY A 8 -8.04 -12.06 -29.56
CA GLY A 8 -8.25 -11.95 -28.12
C GLY A 8 -8.88 -13.22 -27.54
N HIS A 9 -9.68 -13.07 -26.46
CA HIS A 9 -10.41 -14.19 -25.87
C HIS A 9 -11.39 -14.83 -26.85
N ILE A 10 -11.25 -16.15 -26.99
CA ILE A 10 -12.08 -17.04 -27.79
C ILE A 10 -13.29 -17.48 -26.96
N MET A 11 -13.10 -17.56 -25.64
CA MET A 11 -14.12 -17.94 -24.68
C MET A 11 -14.71 -16.75 -23.93
N GLU A 12 -15.90 -16.98 -23.36
CA GLU A 12 -16.57 -16.13 -22.39
C GLU A 12 -16.92 -16.98 -21.16
N LEU A 13 -16.78 -16.41 -19.96
CA LEU A 13 -17.38 -16.95 -18.75
C LEU A 13 -18.73 -16.26 -18.55
N ASP A 14 -19.81 -17.04 -18.44
CA ASP A 14 -21.15 -16.53 -18.15
C ASP A 14 -22.00 -17.65 -17.52
N PHE A 15 -23.14 -17.27 -16.95
CA PHE A 15 -24.10 -18.17 -16.32
C PHE A 15 -24.72 -19.18 -17.29
N ASP A 16 -25.20 -20.29 -16.74
CA ASP A 16 -26.04 -21.23 -17.48
C ASP A 16 -27.39 -20.63 -17.91
N ALA A 17 -27.97 -21.20 -18.97
CA ALA A 17 -29.12 -20.62 -19.66
C ALA A 17 -30.38 -20.46 -18.79
N SER A 18 -30.49 -21.21 -17.70
CA SER A 18 -31.56 -21.12 -16.70
C SER A 18 -31.61 -19.78 -15.95
N VAL A 19 -30.46 -19.15 -15.70
CA VAL A 19 -30.35 -17.91 -14.88
C VAL A 19 -29.75 -16.72 -15.64
N ARG A 20 -29.41 -16.90 -16.91
CA ARG A 20 -28.88 -15.84 -17.80
C ARG A 20 -29.89 -14.72 -18.09
N SER A 21 -31.18 -15.02 -18.14
CA SER A 21 -32.21 -13.98 -18.33
C SER A 21 -32.36 -13.14 -17.07
N TRP A 22 -32.58 -11.84 -17.24
CA TRP A 22 -32.65 -10.88 -16.13
C TRP A 22 -33.79 -11.20 -15.13
N HIS A 23 -34.88 -11.81 -15.62
CA HIS A 23 -36.07 -12.13 -14.85
C HIS A 23 -36.24 -13.64 -14.57
N SER A 24 -35.21 -14.48 -14.77
CA SER A 24 -35.32 -15.94 -14.57
C SER A 24 -34.79 -16.46 -13.23
N CYS A 25 -34.26 -15.59 -12.37
CA CYS A 25 -33.88 -15.89 -10.98
C CYS A 25 -33.94 -14.60 -10.15
N ASP A 26 -33.81 -14.71 -8.82
CA ASP A 26 -33.51 -13.53 -8.01
C ASP A 26 -32.03 -13.14 -8.23
N PRO A 27 -31.66 -11.84 -8.27
CA PRO A 27 -30.26 -11.44 -8.36
C PRO A 27 -29.35 -12.01 -7.24
N VAL A 28 -29.89 -12.39 -6.08
CA VAL A 28 -29.14 -13.06 -4.99
C VAL A 28 -28.70 -14.49 -5.33
N ASP A 29 -29.39 -15.15 -6.26
CA ASP A 29 -29.04 -16.52 -6.68
C ASP A 29 -27.71 -16.55 -7.44
N LEU A 30 -27.35 -15.45 -8.11
CA LEU A 30 -26.18 -15.31 -8.98
C LEU A 30 -24.84 -15.42 -8.24
N PHE A 31 -24.82 -15.18 -6.92
CA PHE A 31 -23.63 -15.44 -6.10
C PHE A 31 -23.26 -16.93 -6.05
N THR A 32 -24.26 -17.82 -6.13
CA THR A 32 -24.11 -19.28 -6.02
C THR A 32 -24.45 -20.06 -7.29
N ALA A 33 -25.01 -19.40 -8.31
CA ALA A 33 -25.37 -20.01 -9.59
C ALA A 33 -24.17 -20.65 -10.32
N PRO A 34 -24.39 -21.71 -11.13
CA PRO A 34 -23.35 -22.26 -11.98
C PRO A 34 -22.95 -21.28 -13.10
N VAL A 35 -21.66 -21.23 -13.39
CA VAL A 35 -21.05 -20.48 -14.49
C VAL A 35 -20.22 -21.42 -15.35
N THR A 36 -20.24 -21.22 -16.66
CA THR A 36 -19.55 -22.10 -17.61
C THR A 36 -18.70 -21.28 -18.59
N LYS A 37 -17.40 -21.59 -18.68
CA LYS A 37 -16.50 -20.99 -19.67
C LYS A 37 -16.70 -21.70 -21.01
N ARG A 38 -17.13 -20.96 -22.03
CA ARG A 38 -17.59 -21.50 -23.32
C ARG A 38 -17.05 -20.67 -24.48
N ILE A 39 -17.00 -21.25 -25.67
CA ILE A 39 -16.68 -20.51 -26.91
C ILE A 39 -17.73 -19.41 -27.11
N ARG A 40 -17.25 -18.21 -27.43
CA ARG A 40 -18.12 -17.05 -27.70
C ARG A 40 -19.01 -17.32 -28.89
N SER A 41 -20.24 -16.81 -28.82
CA SER A 41 -21.29 -17.14 -29.78
C SER A 41 -21.12 -16.51 -31.17
N ASP A 42 -20.12 -15.65 -31.39
CA ASP A 42 -19.87 -15.03 -32.68
C ASP A 42 -19.20 -15.96 -33.70
N ASP A 43 -19.48 -15.73 -34.99
CA ASP A 43 -18.99 -16.58 -36.07
C ASP A 43 -17.48 -16.47 -36.31
N THR A 44 -16.81 -15.45 -35.75
CA THR A 44 -15.36 -15.31 -35.84
C THR A 44 -14.68 -16.29 -34.88
N GLN A 45 -15.07 -16.32 -33.60
CA GLN A 45 -14.51 -17.29 -32.65
C GLN A 45 -14.89 -18.73 -33.02
N LYS A 46 -16.09 -18.99 -33.53
CA LYS A 46 -16.46 -20.32 -34.06
C LYS A 46 -15.62 -20.76 -35.27
N LYS A 47 -15.15 -19.83 -36.12
CA LYS A 47 -14.22 -20.14 -37.23
C LYS A 47 -12.81 -20.39 -36.70
N ILE A 48 -12.37 -19.61 -35.71
CA ILE A 48 -11.08 -19.77 -35.03
C ILE A 48 -11.02 -21.13 -34.31
N GLU A 49 -12.03 -21.53 -33.53
CA GLU A 49 -12.08 -22.85 -32.88
C GLU A 49 -11.93 -23.98 -33.91
N LYS A 50 -12.71 -23.95 -34.99
CA LYS A 50 -12.63 -24.95 -36.07
C LYS A 50 -11.26 -24.99 -36.75
N SER A 51 -10.61 -23.84 -36.91
CA SER A 51 -9.24 -23.75 -37.44
C SER A 51 -8.22 -24.37 -36.49
N LEU A 52 -8.24 -23.98 -35.21
CA LEU A 52 -7.37 -24.54 -34.16
C LEU A 52 -7.55 -26.06 -34.04
N MET A 53 -8.79 -26.55 -33.99
CA MET A 53 -9.09 -27.98 -33.95
C MET A 53 -8.60 -28.73 -35.20
N LYS A 54 -8.67 -28.13 -36.38
CA LYS A 54 -8.17 -28.71 -37.64
C LYS A 54 -6.65 -28.86 -37.60
N GLU A 55 -5.90 -27.79 -37.30
CA GLU A 55 -4.43 -27.84 -37.31
C GLU A 55 -3.85 -28.68 -36.14
N ALA A 56 -4.51 -28.68 -34.98
CA ALA A 56 -4.19 -29.53 -33.84
C ALA A 56 -4.26 -31.04 -34.16
N LYS A 57 -5.13 -31.45 -35.08
CA LYS A 57 -5.25 -32.86 -35.53
C LYS A 57 -3.98 -33.35 -36.25
N HIS A 58 -3.25 -32.45 -36.91
CA HIS A 58 -2.10 -32.78 -37.75
C HIS A 58 -0.75 -32.38 -37.13
N SER A 59 -0.79 -31.58 -36.06
CA SER A 59 0.38 -31.13 -35.31
C SER A 59 0.78 -32.09 -34.18
N GLN A 60 2.10 -32.15 -33.89
CA GLN A 60 2.65 -32.93 -32.77
C GLN A 60 2.97 -32.02 -31.58
N TRP A 61 3.33 -30.77 -31.84
CA TRP A 61 3.67 -29.75 -30.84
C TRP A 61 2.76 -28.52 -31.03
N LEU A 62 2.42 -27.84 -29.94
CA LEU A 62 1.70 -26.56 -29.92
C LEU A 62 2.60 -25.54 -29.22
N VAL A 63 2.95 -24.44 -29.89
CA VAL A 63 3.77 -23.37 -29.30
C VAL A 63 2.94 -22.10 -29.18
N LEU A 64 2.77 -21.63 -27.94
CA LEU A 64 1.89 -20.52 -27.58
C LEU A 64 2.67 -19.20 -27.66
N TRP A 65 2.32 -18.37 -28.65
CA TRP A 65 2.96 -17.09 -29.02
C TRP A 65 2.10 -15.87 -28.68
N LEU A 66 1.30 -15.96 -27.62
CA LEU A 66 0.46 -14.85 -27.14
C LEU A 66 1.32 -13.85 -26.36
N ASP A 67 0.80 -12.64 -26.11
CA ASP A 67 1.48 -11.67 -25.25
C ASP A 67 1.72 -12.24 -23.84
N CYS A 68 2.75 -11.76 -23.14
CA CYS A 68 3.28 -12.42 -21.94
C CYS A 68 2.76 -11.85 -20.60
N ASP A 69 1.59 -11.20 -20.62
CA ASP A 69 0.84 -10.81 -19.42
C ASP A 69 -0.10 -11.92 -18.92
N ARG A 70 -0.93 -11.61 -17.91
CA ARG A 70 -1.86 -12.59 -17.32
C ARG A 70 -3.01 -12.93 -18.28
N GLU A 71 -3.54 -11.94 -18.99
CA GLU A 71 -4.65 -12.14 -19.95
C GLU A 71 -4.17 -12.98 -21.15
N GLY A 72 -3.00 -12.67 -21.71
CA GLY A 72 -2.35 -13.48 -22.74
C GLY A 72 -2.05 -14.92 -22.31
N GLU A 73 -1.72 -15.15 -21.03
CA GLU A 73 -1.62 -16.50 -20.47
C GLU A 73 -2.98 -17.21 -20.34
N ASN A 74 -4.05 -16.49 -19.97
CA ASN A 74 -5.40 -17.06 -19.90
C ASN A 74 -5.90 -17.49 -21.28
N ILE A 75 -5.72 -16.66 -22.31
CA ILE A 75 -6.03 -17.00 -23.70
C ILE A 75 -5.14 -18.16 -24.19
N ALA A 76 -3.90 -18.29 -23.69
CA ALA A 76 -3.04 -19.42 -24.00
C ALA A 76 -3.62 -20.75 -23.46
N TYR A 77 -4.28 -20.73 -22.30
CA TYR A 77 -5.04 -21.87 -21.77
C TYR A 77 -6.35 -22.13 -22.53
N GLU A 78 -7.05 -21.09 -23.01
CA GLU A 78 -8.18 -21.26 -23.94
C GLU A 78 -7.76 -22.02 -25.20
N VAL A 79 -6.69 -21.56 -25.87
CA VAL A 79 -6.12 -22.22 -27.08
C VAL A 79 -5.68 -23.65 -26.78
N LYS A 80 -4.94 -23.87 -25.68
CA LYS A 80 -4.51 -25.20 -25.23
C LYS A 80 -5.71 -26.15 -25.09
N SER A 81 -6.75 -25.72 -24.38
CA SER A 81 -7.94 -26.55 -24.14
C SER A 81 -8.70 -26.89 -25.42
N ILE A 82 -8.77 -25.98 -26.40
CA ILE A 82 -9.40 -26.23 -27.71
C ILE A 82 -8.61 -27.27 -28.50
N CYS A 83 -7.29 -27.13 -28.57
CA CYS A 83 -6.42 -28.05 -29.30
C CYS A 83 -6.41 -29.46 -28.68
N GLU A 84 -6.39 -29.56 -27.35
CA GLU A 84 -6.38 -30.82 -26.60
C GLU A 84 -7.70 -31.60 -26.70
N LYS A 85 -8.85 -30.95 -27.00
CA LYS A 85 -10.10 -31.66 -27.37
C LYS A 85 -9.88 -32.59 -28.57
N THR A 86 -9.13 -32.14 -29.58
CA THR A 86 -8.86 -32.92 -30.80
C THR A 86 -7.65 -33.83 -30.65
N ASN A 87 -6.59 -33.36 -29.98
CA ASN A 87 -5.32 -34.09 -29.90
C ASN A 87 -4.68 -33.98 -28.51
N ARG A 88 -5.02 -34.93 -27.62
CA ARG A 88 -4.46 -35.07 -26.27
C ARG A 88 -2.98 -35.49 -26.23
N ARG A 89 -2.31 -35.68 -27.38
CA ARG A 89 -0.88 -36.03 -27.48
C ARG A 89 0.00 -34.83 -27.86
N LEU A 90 -0.56 -33.62 -27.96
CA LEU A 90 0.20 -32.41 -28.25
C LEU A 90 1.22 -32.12 -27.14
N ARG A 91 2.47 -31.88 -27.53
CA ARG A 91 3.48 -31.29 -26.63
C ARG A 91 3.28 -29.77 -26.62
N VAL A 92 2.80 -29.23 -25.51
CA VAL A 92 2.44 -27.81 -25.39
C VAL A 92 3.61 -27.03 -24.79
N PHE A 93 3.99 -25.95 -25.46
CA PHE A 93 5.08 -25.04 -25.09
C PHE A 93 4.61 -23.59 -25.11
N ARG A 94 5.34 -22.73 -24.42
CA ARG A 94 5.10 -21.29 -24.29
C ARG A 94 6.35 -20.53 -24.69
N ALA A 95 6.22 -19.65 -25.69
CA ALA A 95 7.25 -18.68 -26.01
C ALA A 95 7.14 -17.48 -25.05
N ARG A 96 8.30 -16.93 -24.63
CA ARG A 96 8.40 -15.77 -23.74
C ARG A 96 9.24 -14.69 -24.41
N PHE A 97 8.65 -13.52 -24.66
CA PHE A 97 9.26 -12.40 -25.40
C PHE A 97 8.75 -11.07 -24.85
N SER A 98 9.49 -9.98 -25.06
CA SER A 98 9.10 -8.62 -24.62
C SER A 98 9.07 -7.60 -25.75
N ALA A 99 9.57 -7.94 -26.93
CA ALA A 99 9.50 -7.11 -28.13
C ALA A 99 9.35 -7.97 -29.40
N LEU A 100 8.62 -7.47 -30.39
CA LEU A 100 8.50 -8.11 -31.71
C LEU A 100 9.71 -7.79 -32.60
N ILE A 101 10.90 -8.19 -32.15
CA ILE A 101 12.18 -8.00 -32.86
C ILE A 101 12.91 -9.34 -33.06
N PRO A 102 13.76 -9.48 -34.09
CA PRO A 102 14.38 -10.77 -34.42
C PRO A 102 15.16 -11.42 -33.26
N HIS A 103 15.85 -10.62 -32.45
CA HIS A 103 16.57 -11.09 -31.26
C HIS A 103 15.65 -11.82 -30.26
N ASP A 104 14.64 -11.11 -29.75
CA ASP A 104 13.68 -11.64 -28.76
C ASP A 104 12.94 -12.88 -29.28
N ILE A 105 12.51 -12.87 -30.54
CA ILE A 105 11.76 -13.98 -31.13
C ILE A 105 12.67 -15.21 -31.33
N ILE A 106 13.92 -15.05 -31.76
CA ILE A 106 14.89 -16.16 -31.85
C ILE A 106 15.22 -16.70 -30.46
N HIS A 107 15.49 -15.82 -29.49
CA HIS A 107 15.73 -16.21 -28.11
C HIS A 107 14.53 -16.97 -27.50
N ALA A 108 13.30 -16.55 -27.80
CA ALA A 108 12.07 -17.21 -27.35
C ALA A 108 11.86 -18.59 -28.00
N VAL A 109 12.25 -18.79 -29.27
CA VAL A 109 12.28 -20.12 -29.90
C VAL A 109 13.31 -21.04 -29.24
N GLN A 110 14.47 -20.49 -28.87
CA GLN A 110 15.56 -21.26 -28.25
C GLN A 110 15.28 -21.62 -26.78
N ASN A 111 14.47 -20.83 -26.07
CA ASN A 111 14.18 -20.95 -24.64
C ASN A 111 12.67 -21.12 -24.37
N LEU A 112 12.03 -22.09 -25.03
CA LEU A 112 10.62 -22.42 -24.81
C LEU A 112 10.39 -22.94 -23.38
N SER A 113 9.38 -22.40 -22.70
CA SER A 113 8.95 -22.84 -21.36
C SER A 113 7.65 -23.64 -21.43
N GLU A 114 7.15 -24.09 -20.28
CA GLU A 114 5.75 -24.48 -20.12
C GLU A 114 4.85 -23.24 -19.92
N PRO A 115 3.54 -23.32 -20.24
CA PRO A 115 2.57 -22.28 -19.88
C PRO A 115 2.27 -22.33 -18.36
N ASN A 116 1.93 -21.18 -17.76
CA ASN A 116 1.78 -21.02 -16.32
C ASN A 116 0.30 -20.89 -15.90
N GLU A 117 -0.28 -22.02 -15.49
CA GLU A 117 -1.70 -22.14 -15.08
C GLU A 117 -2.10 -21.16 -13.99
N LYS A 118 -1.19 -20.81 -13.07
CA LYS A 118 -1.45 -19.90 -11.95
C LYS A 118 -1.85 -18.49 -12.43
N LEU A 119 -1.28 -18.02 -13.55
CA LEU A 119 -1.66 -16.73 -14.14
C LEU A 119 -3.05 -16.82 -14.78
N SER A 120 -3.34 -17.91 -15.50
CA SER A 120 -4.68 -18.15 -16.07
C SER A 120 -5.75 -18.18 -14.97
N LEU A 121 -5.52 -18.95 -13.91
CA LEU A 121 -6.47 -19.10 -12.80
C LEU A 121 -6.71 -17.78 -12.05
N ALA A 122 -5.72 -16.87 -12.00
CA ALA A 122 -5.93 -15.54 -11.43
C ALA A 122 -6.89 -14.69 -12.28
N VAL A 123 -6.81 -14.78 -13.62
CA VAL A 123 -7.73 -14.13 -14.55
C VAL A 123 -9.11 -14.78 -14.54
N ASP A 124 -9.20 -16.11 -14.46
CA ASP A 124 -10.47 -16.83 -14.35
C ASP A 124 -11.18 -16.49 -13.02
N ALA A 125 -10.45 -16.40 -11.91
CA ALA A 125 -10.97 -15.95 -10.61
C ALA A 125 -11.49 -14.50 -10.67
N ARG A 126 -10.67 -13.57 -11.20
CA ARG A 126 -11.07 -12.17 -11.41
C ARG A 126 -12.36 -12.08 -12.24
N SER A 127 -12.42 -12.84 -13.33
CA SER A 127 -13.56 -12.86 -14.25
C SER A 127 -14.83 -13.42 -13.62
N GLU A 128 -14.73 -14.48 -12.80
CA GLU A 128 -15.88 -15.03 -12.08
C GLU A 128 -16.41 -14.06 -11.02
N ILE A 129 -15.52 -13.39 -10.28
CA ILE A 129 -15.89 -12.39 -9.27
C ILE A 129 -16.51 -11.15 -9.92
N ASP A 130 -15.89 -10.61 -10.97
CA ASP A 130 -16.40 -9.46 -11.74
C ASP A 130 -17.78 -9.76 -12.34
N LEU A 131 -17.98 -10.97 -12.91
CA LEU A 131 -19.26 -11.44 -13.46
C LEU A 131 -20.35 -11.52 -12.38
N ARG A 132 -20.09 -12.22 -11.27
CA ARG A 132 -21.10 -12.51 -10.23
C ARG A 132 -21.57 -11.24 -9.53
N ILE A 133 -20.63 -10.45 -9.01
CA ILE A 133 -20.94 -9.19 -8.33
C ILE A 133 -21.56 -8.20 -9.31
N GLY A 134 -20.98 -8.07 -10.50
CA GLY A 134 -21.46 -7.17 -11.54
C GLY A 134 -22.91 -7.48 -11.93
N ALA A 135 -23.24 -8.74 -12.20
CA ALA A 135 -24.58 -9.14 -12.59
C ALA A 135 -25.62 -8.97 -11.47
N ALA A 136 -25.31 -9.41 -10.24
CA ALA A 136 -26.23 -9.33 -9.10
C ALA A 136 -26.63 -7.88 -8.79
N PHE A 137 -25.64 -7.01 -8.56
CA PHE A 137 -25.88 -5.60 -8.25
C PHE A 137 -26.49 -4.84 -9.44
N THR A 138 -26.03 -5.09 -10.68
CA THR A 138 -26.58 -4.43 -11.89
C THR A 138 -28.06 -4.75 -12.08
N ARG A 139 -28.46 -6.03 -12.02
CA ARG A 139 -29.87 -6.43 -12.23
C ARG A 139 -30.75 -5.79 -11.17
N PHE A 140 -30.38 -5.93 -9.89
CA PHE A 140 -31.11 -5.34 -8.77
C PHE A 140 -31.31 -3.81 -8.93
N GLN A 141 -30.23 -3.04 -9.06
CA GLN A 141 -30.36 -1.58 -9.06
C GLN A 141 -31.03 -1.07 -10.35
N THR A 142 -30.74 -1.67 -11.51
CA THR A 142 -31.40 -1.30 -12.77
C THR A 142 -32.91 -1.57 -12.71
N MET A 143 -33.32 -2.78 -12.30
CA MET A 143 -34.74 -3.15 -12.23
C MET A 143 -35.49 -2.28 -11.21
N ARG A 144 -34.90 -2.03 -10.03
CA ARG A 144 -35.53 -1.19 -9.01
C ARG A 144 -35.68 0.26 -9.48
N ILE A 145 -34.58 0.91 -9.88
CA ILE A 145 -34.59 2.32 -10.28
C ILE A 145 -35.51 2.53 -11.49
N GLN A 146 -35.44 1.68 -12.51
CA GLN A 146 -36.31 1.81 -13.70
C GLN A 146 -37.80 1.60 -13.40
N SER A 147 -38.14 0.81 -12.37
CA SER A 147 -39.53 0.67 -11.89
C SER A 147 -40.04 1.89 -11.10
N ARG A 148 -39.13 2.65 -10.47
CA ARG A 148 -39.43 3.76 -9.55
C ARG A 148 -39.30 5.15 -10.17
N PHE A 149 -38.50 5.29 -11.23
CA PHE A 149 -38.15 6.56 -11.89
C PHE A 149 -38.22 6.46 -13.43
N PRO A 150 -39.43 6.54 -14.04
CA PRO A 150 -39.62 6.29 -15.47
C PRO A 150 -38.80 7.16 -16.43
N ALA A 151 -38.35 8.34 -16.00
CA ALA A 151 -37.44 9.18 -16.77
C ALA A 151 -36.14 8.44 -17.13
N LEU A 152 -35.57 7.69 -16.18
CA LEU A 152 -34.36 6.87 -16.37
C LEU A 152 -34.64 5.58 -17.17
N SER A 153 -35.91 5.25 -17.42
CA SER A 153 -36.35 4.06 -18.17
C SER A 153 -36.55 4.34 -19.65
N GLN A 154 -36.86 5.59 -20.03
CA GLN A 154 -37.06 5.98 -21.43
C GLN A 154 -35.78 5.82 -22.26
N GLU A 155 -34.61 6.06 -21.64
CA GLU A 155 -33.30 5.88 -22.27
C GLU A 155 -32.90 4.40 -22.47
N LYS A 156 -33.57 3.46 -21.78
CA LYS A 156 -33.19 2.03 -21.69
C LYS A 156 -31.75 1.78 -21.18
N ASN A 157 -31.13 2.79 -20.56
CA ASN A 157 -29.76 2.72 -20.09
C ASN A 157 -29.60 1.74 -18.92
N VAL A 158 -28.68 0.77 -19.06
CA VAL A 158 -28.38 -0.21 -18.01
C VAL A 158 -27.54 0.44 -16.91
N ILE A 159 -28.09 0.47 -15.70
CA ILE A 159 -27.45 1.02 -14.51
C ILE A 159 -26.52 -0.05 -13.92
N SER A 160 -25.35 -0.20 -14.53
CA SER A 160 -24.29 -1.13 -14.13
C SER A 160 -23.67 -0.86 -12.75
N TYR A 161 -23.44 -1.93 -12.00
CA TYR A 161 -22.44 -1.97 -10.92
C TYR A 161 -21.23 -2.79 -11.40
N GLY A 162 -20.04 -2.47 -10.90
CA GLY A 162 -18.84 -3.26 -11.12
C GLY A 162 -17.81 -3.02 -10.00
N PRO A 163 -17.18 -4.06 -9.43
CA PRO A 163 -16.40 -3.95 -8.19
C PRO A 163 -15.16 -3.04 -8.27
N CYS A 164 -14.59 -2.78 -9.46
CA CYS A 164 -13.59 -1.71 -9.64
C CYS A 164 -14.16 -0.41 -10.23
N GLN A 165 -15.20 -0.51 -11.06
CA GLN A 165 -15.90 0.64 -11.64
C GLN A 165 -16.46 1.56 -10.55
N PHE A 166 -17.05 0.99 -9.51
CA PHE A 166 -17.73 1.73 -8.45
C PHE A 166 -16.77 2.54 -7.54
N PRO A 167 -15.66 1.99 -7.00
CA PRO A 167 -14.68 2.81 -6.28
C PRO A 167 -13.92 3.79 -7.20
N THR A 168 -13.78 3.50 -8.50
CA THR A 168 -13.24 4.47 -9.49
C THR A 168 -14.14 5.70 -9.61
N LEU A 169 -15.47 5.51 -9.63
CA LEU A 169 -16.45 6.59 -9.53
C LEU A 169 -16.43 7.26 -8.14
N GLY A 170 -16.26 6.46 -7.07
CA GLY A 170 -16.15 6.92 -5.69
C GLY A 170 -15.09 8.01 -5.52
N PHE A 171 -13.91 7.87 -6.14
CA PHE A 171 -12.88 8.91 -6.15
C PHE A 171 -13.30 10.23 -6.82
N VAL A 172 -14.12 10.17 -7.87
CA VAL A 172 -14.64 11.34 -8.59
C VAL A 172 -15.70 12.06 -7.74
N VAL A 173 -16.62 11.30 -7.12
CA VAL A 173 -17.62 11.83 -6.20
C VAL A 173 -16.99 12.39 -4.92
N GLU A 174 -16.03 11.68 -4.31
CA GLU A 174 -15.25 12.14 -3.15
C GLU A 174 -14.58 13.50 -3.41
N ARG A 175 -13.98 13.70 -4.60
CA ARG A 175 -13.42 15.00 -4.97
C ARG A 175 -14.49 16.05 -5.19
N PHE A 176 -15.62 15.72 -5.82
CA PHE A 176 -16.71 16.66 -6.07
C PHE A 176 -17.34 17.15 -4.75
N LEU A 177 -17.66 16.26 -3.82
CA LEU A 177 -18.19 16.61 -2.49
C LEU A 177 -17.18 17.45 -1.69
N LYS A 178 -15.87 17.15 -1.78
CA LYS A 178 -14.79 17.97 -1.21
C LYS A 178 -14.60 19.35 -1.88
N ILE A 179 -15.37 19.68 -2.92
CA ILE A 179 -15.43 21.00 -3.54
C ILE A 179 -16.74 21.71 -3.21
N GLN A 180 -17.87 20.98 -3.16
CA GLN A 180 -19.16 21.54 -2.73
C GLN A 180 -19.14 21.92 -1.25
N ASN A 181 -18.56 21.08 -0.40
CA ASN A 181 -18.50 21.26 1.05
C ASN A 181 -17.23 22.02 1.49
N PHE A 182 -16.62 22.81 0.60
CA PHE A 182 -15.42 23.58 0.91
C PHE A 182 -15.79 25.01 1.31
N GLU A 183 -15.81 25.27 2.62
CA GLU A 183 -15.89 26.63 3.15
C GLU A 183 -14.55 27.35 2.90
N ARG A 184 -14.63 28.61 2.45
CA ARG A 184 -13.45 29.43 2.16
C ARG A 184 -13.07 30.26 3.37
N GLU A 185 -11.79 30.24 3.71
CA GLU A 185 -11.22 31.02 4.80
C GLU A 185 -10.31 32.12 4.23
N ALA A 186 -10.52 33.36 4.68
CA ALA A 186 -9.64 34.48 4.36
C ALA A 186 -8.35 34.39 5.19
N PHE A 187 -7.21 34.67 4.56
CA PHE A 187 -5.91 34.71 5.24
C PHE A 187 -5.11 35.95 4.85
N TYR A 188 -4.13 36.29 5.68
CA TYR A 188 -3.30 37.47 5.56
C TYR A 188 -1.82 37.09 5.66
N TYR A 189 -0.99 37.69 4.83
CA TYR A 189 0.45 37.43 4.83
C TYR A 189 1.24 38.69 4.49
N ILE A 190 2.45 38.76 5.03
CA ILE A 190 3.35 39.90 4.81
C ILE A 190 4.30 39.54 3.66
N SER A 191 4.39 40.40 2.67
CA SER A 191 5.36 40.30 1.57
C SER A 191 6.33 41.47 1.66
N VAL A 192 7.63 41.17 1.62
CA VAL A 192 8.69 42.18 1.65
C VAL A 192 9.46 42.11 0.33
N THR A 193 9.66 43.26 -0.32
CA THR A 193 10.48 43.33 -1.54
C THR A 193 11.71 44.20 -1.34
N HIS A 194 12.78 43.86 -2.05
CA HIS A 194 14.01 44.65 -2.09
C HIS A 194 14.59 44.66 -3.51
N GLN A 195 14.73 45.85 -4.07
CA GLN A 195 15.46 46.14 -5.30
C GLN A 195 16.79 46.80 -4.91
N ARG A 196 17.91 46.18 -5.30
CA ARG A 196 19.25 46.72 -5.03
C ARG A 196 19.49 47.97 -5.86
N THR A 197 19.93 49.06 -5.23
CA THR A 197 20.22 50.35 -5.89
C THR A 197 21.67 50.47 -6.36
N ASP A 198 22.57 49.61 -5.89
CA ASP A 198 23.98 49.51 -6.31
C ASP A 198 24.16 48.73 -7.63
N GLN A 199 23.08 48.18 -8.20
CA GLN A 199 23.06 47.42 -9.44
C GLN A 199 21.78 47.76 -10.23
N LEU A 200 21.89 48.63 -11.24
CA LEU A 200 20.74 49.18 -11.97
C LEU A 200 19.80 48.11 -12.56
N ASP A 201 20.37 47.00 -13.05
CA ASP A 201 19.64 45.89 -13.68
C ASP A 201 19.31 44.73 -12.71
N ALA A 202 19.50 44.90 -11.40
CA ALA A 202 19.29 43.82 -10.44
C ALA A 202 17.79 43.46 -10.26
N PRO A 203 17.42 42.17 -10.35
CA PRO A 203 16.02 41.77 -10.23
C PRO A 203 15.50 41.97 -8.80
N THR A 204 14.32 42.58 -8.69
CA THR A 204 13.62 42.78 -7.41
C THR A 204 13.40 41.45 -6.69
N THR A 205 13.94 41.36 -5.46
CA THR A 205 13.84 40.17 -4.62
C THR A 205 12.55 40.21 -3.81
N THR A 206 11.69 39.20 -3.94
CA THR A 206 10.53 39.02 -3.06
C THR A 206 10.86 38.02 -1.95
N PHE A 207 10.91 38.50 -0.72
CA PHE A 207 11.12 37.71 0.49
C PHE A 207 9.76 37.25 1.05
N LYS A 208 9.56 35.94 1.11
CA LYS A 208 8.32 35.31 1.60
C LYS A 208 8.37 35.15 3.11
N TRP A 209 7.30 35.50 3.82
CA TRP A 209 7.24 35.38 5.27
C TRP A 209 7.34 33.92 5.74
N LYS A 210 8.21 33.64 6.71
CA LYS A 210 8.50 32.29 7.19
C LYS A 210 7.35 31.67 8.00
N ARG A 211 6.40 32.48 8.49
CA ARG A 211 5.14 32.01 9.07
C ARG A 211 4.12 31.55 8.01
N GLY A 212 4.34 31.85 6.74
CA GLY A 212 3.37 31.60 5.67
C GLY A 212 2.27 32.66 5.66
N HIS A 213 1.17 32.38 6.35
CA HIS A 213 -0.01 33.25 6.48
C HIS A 213 -0.68 33.05 7.84
N LEU A 214 -1.51 34.02 8.24
CA LEU A 214 -2.38 33.95 9.42
C LEU A 214 -3.84 34.14 8.99
N PHE A 215 -4.77 33.42 9.61
CA PHE A 215 -6.20 33.59 9.37
C PHE A 215 -6.79 34.77 10.17
N ASP A 216 -6.16 35.13 11.29
CA ASP A 216 -6.53 36.33 12.04
C ASP A 216 -5.91 37.60 11.41
N ARG A 217 -6.79 38.55 11.05
CA ARG A 217 -6.41 39.83 10.44
C ARG A 217 -5.67 40.75 11.41
N MET A 218 -6.05 40.78 12.69
CA MET A 218 -5.50 41.71 13.68
C MET A 218 -4.09 41.28 14.10
N ALA A 219 -3.87 39.97 14.32
CA ALA A 219 -2.55 39.41 14.58
C ALA A 219 -1.58 39.68 13.40
N CYS A 220 -2.05 39.59 12.15
CA CYS A 220 -1.23 39.94 11.00
C CYS A 220 -0.99 41.46 10.90
N LEU A 221 -1.99 42.29 11.22
CA LEU A 221 -1.89 43.75 11.20
C LEU A 221 -0.90 44.28 12.24
N CYS A 222 -0.97 43.83 13.50
CA CYS A 222 -0.05 44.29 14.55
C CYS A 222 1.41 43.93 14.23
N ILE A 223 1.66 42.75 13.64
CA ILE A 223 3.01 42.39 13.18
C ILE A 223 3.44 43.28 12.00
N TYR A 224 2.54 43.56 11.06
CA TYR A 224 2.80 44.43 9.92
C TYR A 224 3.11 45.89 10.33
N GLU A 225 2.38 46.46 11.28
CA GLU A 225 2.57 47.83 11.75
C GLU A 225 3.97 48.02 12.36
N CYS A 226 4.37 47.17 13.31
CA CYS A 226 5.73 47.20 13.86
C CYS A 226 6.81 47.06 12.76
N LEU A 227 6.61 46.19 11.77
CA LEU A 227 7.54 46.02 10.65
C LEU A 227 7.65 47.27 9.77
N VAL A 228 6.57 48.02 9.58
CA VAL A 228 6.55 49.30 8.85
C VAL A 228 7.20 50.44 9.64
N GLU A 229 7.24 50.37 10.97
CA GLU A 229 7.95 51.33 11.83
C GLU A 229 9.48 51.12 11.81
N SER A 230 9.96 49.87 11.88
CA SER A 230 11.41 49.59 11.96
C SER A 230 12.18 49.85 10.66
N GLN A 231 11.55 49.60 9.49
CA GLN A 231 12.07 49.93 8.16
C GLN A 231 13.46 49.37 7.79
N THR A 232 14.00 48.46 8.60
CA THR A 232 15.41 48.03 8.55
C THR A 232 15.50 46.50 8.60
N ALA A 233 15.91 45.90 7.49
CA ALA A 233 16.08 44.46 7.37
C ALA A 233 17.56 44.08 7.41
N THR A 234 17.87 42.93 8.03
CA THR A 234 19.22 42.37 8.11
C THR A 234 19.26 40.94 7.55
N ILE A 235 20.28 40.59 6.77
CA ILE A 235 20.48 39.21 6.30
C ILE A 235 21.12 38.35 7.39
N GLU A 236 20.36 37.37 7.88
CA GLU A 236 20.72 36.45 8.96
C GLU A 236 21.57 35.26 8.46
N SER A 237 21.24 34.69 7.30
CA SER A 237 22.04 33.68 6.61
C SER A 237 21.92 33.74 5.09
N VAL A 238 22.96 33.26 4.42
CA VAL A 238 23.00 33.00 2.97
C VAL A 238 23.53 31.59 2.78
N ASP A 239 22.67 30.69 2.33
CA ASP A 239 22.92 29.26 2.20
C ASP A 239 22.96 28.88 0.71
N LYS A 240 24.15 28.79 0.11
CA LYS A 240 24.35 28.19 -1.21
C LYS A 240 24.56 26.68 -1.07
N ARG A 241 23.78 25.86 -1.79
CA ARG A 241 23.87 24.40 -1.78
C ARG A 241 23.72 23.84 -3.20
N PRO A 242 24.44 22.76 -3.56
CA PRO A 242 24.21 22.07 -4.82
C PRO A 242 22.79 21.50 -4.83
N SER A 243 22.16 21.54 -6.01
CA SER A 243 20.80 21.11 -6.26
C SER A 243 20.76 20.30 -7.55
N TRP A 244 19.89 19.31 -7.60
CA TRP A 244 19.76 18.41 -8.74
C TRP A 244 18.30 18.23 -9.09
N LYS A 245 18.00 18.23 -10.39
CA LYS A 245 16.77 17.62 -10.87
C LYS A 245 17.11 16.25 -11.42
N ARG A 246 16.57 15.21 -10.75
CA ARG A 246 16.87 13.83 -11.11
C ARG A 246 16.23 13.46 -12.46
N LYS A 247 16.97 12.78 -13.32
CA LYS A 247 16.47 12.16 -14.55
C LYS A 247 15.33 11.18 -14.24
N PRO A 248 14.40 10.91 -15.17
CA PRO A 248 13.27 10.00 -14.93
C PRO A 248 13.71 8.60 -14.47
N LEU A 249 12.77 7.91 -13.79
CA LEU A 249 12.84 6.45 -13.65
C LEU A 249 12.34 5.81 -14.95
N PRO A 250 12.83 4.61 -15.34
CA PRO A 250 12.31 3.83 -16.46
C PRO A 250 10.78 3.70 -16.45
N LEU A 251 10.21 3.69 -17.65
CA LEU A 251 8.79 3.92 -17.87
C LEU A 251 7.93 2.68 -17.57
N THR A 252 7.06 2.77 -16.57
CA THR A 252 5.97 1.81 -16.35
C THR A 252 4.72 2.21 -17.13
N THR A 253 3.76 1.30 -17.29
CA THR A 253 2.46 1.60 -17.92
C THR A 253 1.71 2.72 -17.21
N VAL A 254 1.75 2.75 -15.87
CA VAL A 254 1.12 3.77 -15.05
C VAL A 254 1.74 5.15 -15.30
N GLU A 255 3.08 5.24 -15.30
CA GLU A 255 3.77 6.51 -15.60
C GLU A 255 3.58 6.94 -17.06
N LEU A 256 3.50 6.02 -18.02
CA LEU A 256 3.13 6.30 -19.41
C LEU A 256 1.76 6.97 -19.48
N GLN A 257 0.71 6.34 -18.94
CA GLN A 257 -0.66 6.89 -18.98
C GLN A 257 -0.74 8.26 -18.27
N LYS A 258 -0.13 8.40 -17.06
CA LYS A 258 -0.12 9.67 -16.30
C LYS A 258 0.60 10.80 -17.04
N ARG A 259 1.77 10.54 -17.62
CA ARG A 259 2.61 11.56 -18.29
C ARG A 259 2.03 11.95 -19.66
N VAL A 260 1.59 10.98 -20.45
CA VAL A 260 0.96 11.23 -21.76
C VAL A 260 -0.36 12.00 -21.57
N SER A 261 -1.21 11.64 -20.62
CA SER A 261 -2.42 12.42 -20.31
C SER A 261 -2.10 13.85 -19.87
N ARG A 262 -1.14 14.03 -18.95
CA ARG A 262 -0.78 15.34 -18.41
C ARG A 262 -0.15 16.29 -19.45
N TRP A 263 0.70 15.78 -20.35
CA TRP A 263 1.50 16.61 -21.25
C TRP A 263 1.09 16.58 -22.72
N LEU A 264 0.52 15.47 -23.21
CA LEU A 264 0.08 15.32 -24.61
C LEU A 264 -1.45 15.39 -24.78
N ARG A 265 -2.21 15.40 -23.67
CA ARG A 265 -3.68 15.45 -23.62
C ARG A 265 -4.38 14.27 -24.35
N ILE A 266 -3.72 13.11 -24.39
CA ILE A 266 -4.28 11.86 -24.90
C ILE A 266 -4.81 11.06 -23.68
N SER A 267 -6.00 10.44 -23.78
CA SER A 267 -6.54 9.63 -22.69
C SER A 267 -5.72 8.37 -22.42
N SER A 268 -5.87 7.77 -21.25
CA SER A 268 -5.28 6.48 -20.87
C SER A 268 -5.61 5.38 -21.89
N GLU A 269 -6.88 5.25 -22.29
CA GLU A 269 -7.31 4.31 -23.34
C GLU A 269 -6.58 4.56 -24.68
N ALA A 270 -6.60 5.80 -25.18
CA ALA A 270 -5.97 6.12 -26.46
C ALA A 270 -4.43 5.99 -26.40
N THR A 271 -3.84 6.21 -25.24
CA THR A 271 -2.42 5.96 -24.97
C THR A 271 -2.10 4.46 -25.06
N MET A 272 -2.88 3.60 -24.40
CA MET A 272 -2.68 2.15 -24.46
C MET A 272 -2.89 1.60 -25.87
N LYS A 273 -3.96 2.00 -26.56
CA LYS A 273 -4.21 1.59 -27.95
C LYS A 273 -3.07 1.99 -28.90
N ALA A 274 -2.54 3.20 -28.75
CA ALA A 274 -1.38 3.64 -29.54
C ALA A 274 -0.11 2.86 -29.19
N ALA A 275 0.14 2.60 -27.90
CA ALA A 275 1.31 1.83 -27.45
C ALA A 275 1.25 0.36 -27.90
N GLU A 276 0.08 -0.29 -27.83
CA GLU A 276 -0.15 -1.64 -28.34
C GLU A 276 0.07 -1.70 -29.86
N SER A 277 -0.38 -0.70 -30.62
CA SER A 277 -0.10 -0.61 -32.06
C SER A 277 1.40 -0.44 -32.37
N LEU A 278 2.12 0.38 -31.60
CA LEU A 278 3.57 0.57 -31.73
C LEU A 278 4.37 -0.70 -31.38
N TYR A 279 3.94 -1.44 -30.36
CA TYR A 279 4.49 -2.75 -30.00
C TYR A 279 4.25 -3.80 -31.11
N ASN A 280 3.02 -3.86 -31.64
CA ASN A 280 2.68 -4.72 -32.78
C ASN A 280 3.47 -4.38 -34.06
N LYS A 281 4.02 -3.16 -34.16
CA LYS A 281 4.93 -2.71 -35.24
C LYS A 281 6.41 -2.94 -34.93
N GLY A 282 6.75 -3.52 -33.78
CA GLY A 282 8.14 -3.76 -33.34
C GLY A 282 8.92 -2.48 -33.04
N LEU A 283 8.24 -1.40 -32.64
CA LEU A 283 8.85 -0.07 -32.41
C LEU A 283 9.13 0.21 -30.93
N ILE A 284 8.35 -0.38 -30.02
CA ILE A 284 8.55 -0.33 -28.58
C ILE A 284 8.45 -1.73 -27.97
N SER A 285 8.98 -1.90 -26.75
CA SER A 285 8.72 -3.07 -25.92
C SER A 285 7.27 -3.12 -25.43
N TYR A 286 6.85 -4.27 -24.94
CA TYR A 286 5.48 -4.53 -24.51
C TYR A 286 4.96 -3.48 -23.49
N PRO A 287 3.80 -2.84 -23.73
CA PRO A 287 3.41 -1.62 -23.02
C PRO A 287 2.64 -1.86 -21.71
N ARG A 288 2.46 -3.12 -21.28
CA ARG A 288 1.77 -3.52 -20.04
C ARG A 288 2.77 -4.15 -19.08
N THR A 289 3.39 -3.32 -18.24
CA THR A 289 4.45 -3.70 -17.29
C THR A 289 4.46 -2.79 -16.06
N GLU A 290 4.70 -3.39 -14.89
CA GLU A 290 4.95 -2.69 -13.62
C GLU A 290 6.46 -2.41 -13.41
N THR A 291 7.33 -2.91 -14.29
CA THR A 291 8.79 -2.87 -14.14
C THR A 291 9.37 -1.48 -14.36
N SER A 292 10.07 -1.00 -13.33
CA SER A 292 10.60 0.37 -13.20
C SER A 292 12.14 0.43 -13.17
N LYS A 293 12.81 -0.66 -13.57
CA LYS A 293 14.27 -0.79 -13.64
C LYS A 293 14.65 -1.71 -14.81
N PHE A 294 15.78 -1.47 -15.46
CA PHE A 294 16.33 -2.47 -16.39
C PHE A 294 17.09 -3.55 -15.62
N LYS A 295 17.22 -4.75 -16.20
CA LYS A 295 18.02 -5.84 -15.61
C LYS A 295 19.51 -5.50 -15.77
N GLU A 296 20.33 -5.86 -14.79
CA GLU A 296 21.79 -5.68 -14.88
C GLU A 296 22.36 -6.44 -16.09
N GLY A 297 23.39 -5.87 -16.72
CA GLY A 297 23.96 -6.42 -17.96
C GLY A 297 23.14 -6.18 -19.25
N SER A 298 21.96 -5.54 -19.18
CA SER A 298 21.20 -5.16 -20.38
C SER A 298 22.02 -4.22 -21.28
N ASP A 299 22.17 -4.54 -22.57
CA ASP A 299 22.79 -3.63 -23.53
C ASP A 299 21.84 -2.50 -23.94
N LEU A 300 21.75 -1.50 -23.07
CA LEU A 300 21.03 -0.26 -23.34
C LEU A 300 21.80 0.66 -24.30
N MET A 301 23.08 0.38 -24.56
CA MET A 301 23.93 1.21 -25.42
C MET A 301 23.62 0.96 -26.90
N SER A 302 23.37 -0.28 -27.33
CA SER A 302 22.86 -0.52 -28.70
C SER A 302 21.48 0.10 -28.90
N LEU A 303 20.57 0.00 -27.93
CA LEU A 303 19.25 0.66 -27.96
C LEU A 303 19.37 2.20 -28.09
N VAL A 304 20.30 2.84 -27.38
CA VAL A 304 20.60 4.27 -27.56
C VAL A 304 21.14 4.55 -28.97
N ARG A 305 22.05 3.71 -29.49
CA ARG A 305 22.65 3.86 -30.83
C ARG A 305 21.64 3.76 -31.96
N LEU A 306 20.54 3.01 -31.82
CA LEU A 306 19.46 2.97 -32.83
C LEU A 306 18.94 4.37 -33.24
N HIS A 307 19.08 5.36 -32.36
CA HIS A 307 18.58 6.73 -32.57
C HIS A 307 19.65 7.74 -33.05
N ASP A 308 20.89 7.31 -33.31
CA ASP A 308 22.02 8.17 -33.70
C ASP A 308 21.75 9.07 -34.93
N THR A 309 20.97 8.54 -35.87
CA THR A 309 20.62 9.10 -37.17
C THR A 309 19.19 9.67 -37.21
N HIS A 310 18.46 9.67 -36.09
CA HIS A 310 17.09 10.18 -36.05
C HIS A 310 17.06 11.71 -36.19
N GLN A 311 16.38 12.23 -37.22
CA GLN A 311 16.43 13.64 -37.63
C GLN A 311 16.23 14.67 -36.51
N GLN A 312 15.40 14.37 -35.51
CA GLN A 312 15.03 15.32 -34.45
C GLN A 312 15.89 15.22 -33.17
N TRP A 313 16.62 14.13 -32.96
CA TRP A 313 17.37 13.91 -31.70
C TRP A 313 18.69 13.13 -31.83
N GLY A 314 19.06 12.65 -33.01
CA GLY A 314 20.33 11.97 -33.26
C GLY A 314 21.55 12.84 -32.92
N ASN A 315 21.45 14.15 -33.07
CA ASN A 315 22.47 15.11 -32.63
C ASN A 315 22.65 15.12 -31.09
N TYR A 316 21.60 14.85 -30.31
CA TYR A 316 21.72 14.67 -28.86
C TYR A 316 22.35 13.31 -28.52
N VAL A 317 21.91 12.24 -29.19
CA VAL A 317 22.46 10.89 -29.01
C VAL A 317 23.96 10.88 -29.28
N THR A 318 24.39 11.36 -30.45
CA THR A 318 25.81 11.46 -30.83
C THR A 318 26.57 12.43 -29.94
N ARG A 319 26.28 13.73 -30.00
CA ARG A 319 27.12 14.77 -29.36
C ARG A 319 27.03 14.84 -27.84
N GLN A 320 25.98 14.32 -27.22
CA GLN A 320 25.84 14.35 -25.75
C GLN A 320 26.05 12.96 -25.15
N LEU A 321 25.23 11.96 -25.52
CA LEU A 321 25.27 10.64 -24.87
C LEU A 321 26.52 9.84 -25.23
N LEU A 322 26.84 9.74 -26.53
CA LEU A 322 27.96 8.97 -27.06
C LEU A 322 29.29 9.75 -26.96
N ASP A 323 29.54 10.66 -27.90
CA ASP A 323 30.82 11.38 -28.04
C ASP A 323 31.08 12.32 -26.85
N GLY A 324 30.02 12.92 -26.31
CA GLY A 324 30.08 13.80 -25.14
C GLY A 324 30.16 13.07 -23.80
N GLY A 325 30.12 11.73 -23.78
CA GLY A 325 30.24 10.89 -22.58
C GLY A 325 29.14 11.11 -21.54
N LYS A 326 28.01 11.74 -21.88
CA LYS A 326 26.89 11.99 -20.95
C LYS A 326 25.93 10.80 -20.80
N TYR A 327 26.23 9.66 -21.43
CA TYR A 327 25.57 8.42 -21.08
C TYR A 327 25.82 8.07 -19.61
N GLU A 328 24.74 7.70 -18.92
CA GLU A 328 24.76 7.05 -17.61
C GLU A 328 23.66 5.99 -17.62
N ALA A 329 23.87 4.85 -16.95
CA ALA A 329 22.82 3.86 -16.78
C ALA A 329 21.53 4.49 -16.19
N PRO A 330 20.33 4.03 -16.61
CA PRO A 330 19.08 4.44 -16.00
C PRO A 330 19.02 4.20 -14.49
N ARG A 331 18.27 5.05 -13.80
CA ARG A 331 18.01 4.88 -12.37
C ARG A 331 17.14 3.64 -12.15
N HIS A 332 17.38 2.89 -11.09
CA HIS A 332 16.50 1.79 -10.68
C HIS A 332 15.32 2.34 -9.88
N GLY A 333 14.10 1.96 -10.26
CA GLY A 333 12.91 2.02 -9.41
C GLY A 333 12.72 0.74 -8.60
N ASN A 334 11.68 0.72 -7.75
CA ASN A 334 11.45 -0.35 -6.78
C ASN A 334 10.57 -1.51 -7.32
N SER A 335 9.81 -1.28 -8.38
CA SER A 335 8.86 -2.23 -8.96
C SER A 335 9.47 -3.04 -10.12
N ASP A 336 9.14 -4.32 -10.19
CA ASP A 336 9.64 -5.31 -11.14
C ASP A 336 8.66 -6.49 -11.19
N ASP A 337 8.03 -6.73 -12.35
CA ASP A 337 7.06 -7.81 -12.56
C ASP A 337 7.70 -9.16 -12.95
N GLN A 338 9.04 -9.21 -13.09
CA GLN A 338 9.85 -10.34 -13.58
C GLN A 338 9.59 -10.79 -15.02
N ALA A 339 8.49 -10.38 -15.66
CA ALA A 339 8.09 -10.78 -17.00
C ALA A 339 8.68 -9.84 -18.07
N HIS A 340 8.61 -8.53 -17.86
CA HIS A 340 8.88 -7.51 -18.86
C HIS A 340 9.90 -6.46 -18.41
N PRO A 341 10.73 -5.92 -19.32
CA PRO A 341 11.52 -4.72 -19.08
C PRO A 341 10.62 -3.47 -19.12
N PRO A 342 11.09 -2.32 -18.59
CA PRO A 342 10.39 -1.04 -18.72
C PRO A 342 10.10 -0.68 -20.19
N ILE A 343 9.08 0.14 -20.42
CA ILE A 343 8.64 0.55 -21.76
C ILE A 343 9.73 1.40 -22.44
N HIS A 344 10.32 0.90 -23.53
CA HIS A 344 11.44 1.52 -24.23
C HIS A 344 11.32 1.35 -25.76
N PRO A 345 11.97 2.20 -26.57
CA PRO A 345 12.03 2.01 -28.01
C PRO A 345 12.92 0.83 -28.37
N THR A 346 12.41 -0.08 -29.20
CA THR A 346 13.12 -1.28 -29.69
C THR A 346 13.61 -1.12 -31.12
N LYS A 347 13.15 -0.06 -31.80
CA LYS A 347 13.57 0.33 -33.16
C LYS A 347 13.36 1.83 -33.36
N SER A 348 14.31 2.47 -34.04
CA SER A 348 14.15 3.86 -34.47
C SER A 348 13.32 3.96 -35.75
N VAL A 349 12.33 4.85 -35.75
CA VAL A 349 11.51 5.19 -36.93
C VAL A 349 11.38 6.70 -37.07
N ASP A 350 11.42 7.19 -38.31
CA ASP A 350 11.05 8.55 -38.68
C ASP A 350 9.57 8.79 -38.34
N LEU A 351 9.30 9.80 -37.50
CA LEU A 351 7.97 10.20 -37.07
C LEU A 351 7.00 10.53 -38.22
N ASN A 352 7.49 10.79 -39.44
CA ASN A 352 6.64 11.05 -40.60
C ASN A 352 6.12 9.77 -41.28
N ARG A 353 6.63 8.58 -40.90
CA ARG A 353 6.11 7.28 -41.31
C ARG A 353 4.97 6.77 -40.42
N LEU A 354 4.71 7.43 -39.30
CA LEU A 354 3.58 7.15 -38.40
C LEU A 354 2.40 8.04 -38.78
N SER A 355 1.36 7.45 -39.38
CA SER A 355 0.17 8.13 -39.86
C SER A 355 -0.84 8.48 -38.75
N ASP A 356 -0.91 7.68 -37.69
CA ASP A 356 -1.73 7.97 -36.52
C ASP A 356 -1.04 9.06 -35.65
N PRO A 357 -1.70 10.22 -35.39
CA PRO A 357 -1.10 11.31 -34.61
C PRO A 357 -0.82 10.96 -33.15
N ASN A 358 -1.54 9.99 -32.57
CA ASN A 358 -1.31 9.52 -31.21
C ASN A 358 -0.14 8.53 -31.17
N GLU A 359 -0.01 7.61 -32.14
CA GLU A 359 1.21 6.79 -32.29
C GLU A 359 2.45 7.67 -32.41
N LYS A 360 2.42 8.69 -33.29
CA LYS A 360 3.53 9.63 -33.48
C LYS A 360 3.96 10.32 -32.18
N LYS A 361 2.99 10.79 -31.39
CA LYS A 361 3.23 11.45 -30.08
C LYS A 361 3.68 10.47 -28.98
N VAL A 362 3.10 9.27 -28.92
CA VAL A 362 3.41 8.26 -27.89
C VAL A 362 4.79 7.64 -28.13
N TYR A 363 5.14 7.31 -29.38
CA TYR A 363 6.49 6.83 -29.71
C TYR A 363 7.55 7.92 -29.49
N GLU A 364 7.30 9.18 -29.88
CA GLU A 364 8.19 10.29 -29.52
C GLU A 364 8.39 10.34 -28.00
N PHE A 365 7.29 10.31 -27.23
CA PHE A 365 7.36 10.37 -25.78
C PHE A 365 8.19 9.23 -25.17
N VAL A 366 7.98 7.99 -25.62
CA VAL A 366 8.74 6.81 -25.16
C VAL A 366 10.23 6.93 -25.52
N ALA A 367 10.56 7.34 -26.75
CA ALA A 367 11.94 7.50 -27.18
C ALA A 367 12.68 8.62 -26.41
N LEU A 368 12.06 9.81 -26.30
CA LEU A 368 12.63 10.92 -25.53
C LEU A 368 12.76 10.57 -24.04
N HIS A 369 11.83 9.80 -23.47
CA HIS A 369 11.88 9.35 -22.07
C HIS A 369 13.00 8.33 -21.83
N PHE A 370 13.20 7.37 -22.74
CA PHE A 370 14.30 6.41 -22.67
C PHE A 370 15.67 7.09 -22.78
N LEU A 371 15.85 7.99 -23.76
CA LEU A 371 17.07 8.77 -23.92
C LEU A 371 17.35 9.70 -22.73
N ALA A 372 16.29 10.20 -22.07
CA ALA A 372 16.41 10.95 -20.82
C ALA A 372 16.85 10.08 -19.63
N CYS A 373 16.34 8.85 -19.52
CA CYS A 373 16.78 7.89 -18.50
C CYS A 373 18.28 7.55 -18.65
N CYS A 374 18.75 7.43 -19.90
CA CYS A 374 20.15 7.12 -20.24
C CYS A 374 21.10 8.34 -20.23
N SER A 375 20.60 9.54 -19.89
CA SER A 375 21.40 10.77 -19.77
C SER A 375 21.87 10.99 -18.32
N ARG A 376 22.55 12.11 -18.03
CA ARG A 376 22.88 12.54 -16.66
C ARG A 376 21.75 13.31 -16.00
N ASP A 377 21.73 13.28 -14.66
CA ASP A 377 20.92 14.21 -13.86
C ASP A 377 21.25 15.68 -14.20
N ALA A 378 20.27 16.58 -14.10
CA ALA A 378 20.49 18.02 -14.26
C ALA A 378 21.07 18.59 -12.95
N LYS A 379 22.05 19.49 -13.04
CA LYS A 379 22.79 20.07 -11.91
C LYS A 379 22.63 21.59 -11.84
N GLY A 380 22.71 22.13 -10.65
CA GLY A 380 22.69 23.56 -10.40
C GLY A 380 23.01 23.92 -8.96
N SER A 381 23.00 25.21 -8.66
CA SER A 381 23.12 25.74 -7.30
C SER A 381 21.82 26.40 -6.88
N GLN A 382 21.29 26.01 -5.71
CA GLN A 382 20.23 26.75 -5.04
C GLN A 382 20.85 27.65 -3.97
N THR A 383 20.50 28.94 -3.97
CA THR A 383 20.90 29.91 -2.95
C THR A 383 19.67 30.36 -2.19
N SER A 384 19.62 30.06 -0.89
CA SER A 384 18.56 30.53 0.01
C SER A 384 19.07 31.67 0.87
N VAL A 385 18.31 32.77 0.96
CA VAL A 385 18.65 33.94 1.77
C VAL A 385 17.60 34.11 2.85
N VAL A 386 18.03 34.20 4.11
CA VAL A 386 17.16 34.47 5.27
C VAL A 386 17.34 35.92 5.70
N MET A 387 16.26 36.68 5.63
CA MET A 387 16.18 38.07 6.06
C MET A 387 15.40 38.15 7.38
N ARG A 388 15.85 38.98 8.31
CA ARG A 388 15.19 39.24 9.60
C ARG A 388 14.84 40.72 9.73
N MET A 389 13.67 41.01 10.30
CA MET A 389 13.20 42.35 10.64
C MET A 389 12.29 42.26 11.88
N LEU A 390 12.56 43.04 12.94
CA LEU A 390 11.92 42.94 14.27
C LEU A 390 11.61 41.50 14.76
N GLY A 391 12.60 40.62 14.71
CA GLY A 391 12.44 39.22 15.13
C GLY A 391 11.74 38.30 14.13
N GLU A 392 10.85 38.82 13.28
CA GLU A 392 10.25 38.09 12.16
C GLU A 392 11.29 37.69 11.11
N SER A 393 11.04 36.55 10.45
CA SER A 393 11.93 36.00 9.42
C SER A 393 11.22 35.88 8.08
N PHE A 394 11.94 36.17 7.01
CA PHE A 394 11.49 36.03 5.62
C PHE A 394 12.57 35.31 4.80
N THR A 395 12.16 34.62 3.74
CA THR A 395 13.06 33.83 2.89
C THR A 395 12.92 34.18 1.41
N ALA A 396 14.05 34.39 0.76
CA ALA A 396 14.17 34.36 -0.70
C ALA A 396 14.94 33.12 -1.12
N SER A 397 14.77 32.68 -2.37
CA SER A 397 15.56 31.58 -2.93
C SER A 397 15.73 31.74 -4.43
N GLY A 398 16.98 31.69 -4.89
CA GLY A 398 17.35 31.62 -6.30
C GLY A 398 17.84 30.23 -6.69
N LEU A 399 17.79 29.94 -7.98
CA LEU A 399 18.28 28.71 -8.59
C LEU A 399 19.07 29.07 -9.85
N MET A 400 20.34 28.68 -9.88
CA MET A 400 21.20 28.73 -11.07
C MET A 400 21.32 27.31 -11.64
N VAL A 401 20.91 27.10 -12.88
CA VAL A 401 21.08 25.80 -13.56
C VAL A 401 22.45 25.79 -14.24
N GLU A 402 23.28 24.80 -13.91
CA GLU A 402 24.69 24.70 -14.33
C GLU A 402 24.85 23.67 -15.45
N GLU A 403 24.21 22.50 -15.32
CA GLU A 403 24.14 21.48 -16.36
C GLU A 403 22.69 21.06 -16.59
N ARG A 404 22.18 21.22 -17.81
CA ARG A 404 20.80 20.86 -18.16
C ARG A 404 20.62 19.36 -18.45
N ASN A 405 21.59 18.74 -19.12
CA ASN A 405 21.71 17.29 -19.34
C ASN A 405 20.42 16.63 -19.88
N TYR A 406 19.68 15.84 -19.09
CA TYR A 406 18.44 15.21 -19.56
C TYR A 406 17.34 16.23 -19.96
N LEU A 407 17.39 17.47 -19.45
CA LEU A 407 16.44 18.53 -19.76
C LEU A 407 16.61 19.13 -21.17
N ASP A 408 17.67 18.76 -21.89
CA ASP A 408 17.89 19.18 -23.28
C ASP A 408 17.22 18.24 -24.29
N ILE A 409 16.93 17.00 -23.88
CA ILE A 409 16.14 16.03 -24.66
C ILE A 409 14.69 15.93 -24.16
N TYR A 410 14.47 16.02 -22.85
CA TYR A 410 13.16 15.75 -22.23
C TYR A 410 12.27 16.99 -22.10
N LYS A 411 11.87 17.54 -23.25
CA LYS A 411 11.08 18.79 -23.41
C LYS A 411 9.82 18.94 -22.55
N TYR A 412 9.27 17.85 -22.03
CA TYR A 412 8.08 17.83 -21.17
C TYR A 412 8.37 18.32 -19.73
N GLU A 413 9.63 18.26 -19.31
CA GLU A 413 10.06 18.65 -17.97
C GLU A 413 10.88 19.94 -18.01
N LYS A 414 10.44 20.95 -17.24
CA LYS A 414 11.15 22.22 -17.09
C LYS A 414 11.90 22.28 -15.75
N TRP A 415 12.96 23.09 -15.72
CA TRP A 415 13.67 23.52 -14.52
C TRP A 415 14.16 24.94 -14.81
N ASN A 416 13.43 25.93 -14.31
CA ASN A 416 13.65 27.32 -14.66
C ASN A 416 14.65 27.93 -13.68
N ALA A 417 15.69 28.60 -14.20
CA ALA A 417 16.54 29.41 -13.35
C ALA A 417 15.72 30.56 -12.72
N SER A 418 16.11 30.96 -11.51
CA SER A 418 15.57 32.10 -10.80
C SER A 418 16.76 32.87 -10.23
N ALA A 419 17.10 33.99 -10.87
CA ALA A 419 18.14 34.87 -10.36
C ALA A 419 17.63 35.62 -9.13
N ILE A 420 18.47 35.71 -8.11
CA ILE A 420 18.36 36.72 -7.04
C ILE A 420 19.67 37.51 -7.04
N PRO A 421 19.67 38.79 -6.62
CA PRO A 421 20.90 39.55 -6.40
C PRO A 421 21.80 38.86 -5.37
N VAL A 422 23.08 39.22 -5.37
CA VAL A 422 24.00 38.79 -4.32
C VAL A 422 23.60 39.49 -3.01
N TYR A 423 23.62 38.70 -1.93
CA TYR A 423 23.48 39.17 -0.56
C TYR A 423 24.62 38.57 0.27
N GLN A 424 25.12 39.30 1.27
CA GLN A 424 26.06 38.80 2.26
C GLN A 424 25.41 38.69 3.65
N ARG A 425 25.95 37.84 4.51
CA ARG A 425 25.48 37.72 5.89
C ARG A 425 25.87 38.98 6.66
N GLY A 426 24.89 39.65 7.25
CA GLY A 426 25.08 40.97 7.87
C GLY A 426 24.78 42.16 6.96
N ASP A 427 24.42 41.95 5.68
CA ASP A 427 23.85 43.03 4.84
C ASP A 427 22.65 43.66 5.57
N VAL A 428 22.67 44.98 5.75
CA VAL A 428 21.56 45.78 6.29
C VAL A 428 21.02 46.68 5.19
N PHE A 429 19.70 46.68 4.99
CA PHE A 429 19.05 47.51 3.97
C PHE A 429 17.64 47.95 4.40
N ARG A 430 17.16 49.02 3.77
CA ARG A 430 15.75 49.42 3.81
C ARG A 430 14.98 48.62 2.75
N PRO A 431 13.91 47.86 3.10
CA PRO A 431 13.07 47.23 2.09
C PRO A 431 12.44 48.25 1.14
N SER A 432 12.30 47.87 -0.14
CA SER A 432 11.66 48.70 -1.16
C SER A 432 10.15 48.75 -0.97
N THR A 433 9.52 47.62 -0.59
CA THR A 433 8.14 47.60 -0.08
C THR A 433 8.01 46.61 1.07
N VAL A 434 7.09 46.91 1.99
CA VAL A 434 6.54 45.99 2.99
C VAL A 434 5.03 46.10 2.82
N VAL A 435 4.34 45.00 2.52
CA VAL A 435 2.88 45.00 2.29
C VAL A 435 2.22 43.82 2.99
N MET A 436 1.13 44.08 3.71
CA MET A 436 0.19 43.05 4.14
C MET A 436 -0.78 42.78 2.99
N LEU A 437 -0.79 41.55 2.51
CA LEU A 437 -1.65 41.08 1.43
C LEU A 437 -2.69 40.11 2.00
N SER A 438 -3.92 40.19 1.51
CA SER A 438 -4.94 39.17 1.73
C SER A 438 -4.88 38.07 0.67
N GLY A 439 -5.38 36.91 1.04
CA GLY A 439 -5.67 35.78 0.17
C GLY A 439 -6.87 35.01 0.71
N GLU A 440 -7.28 33.97 0.00
CA GLU A 440 -8.42 33.14 0.34
C GLU A 440 -8.08 31.68 0.03
N THR A 441 -8.46 30.75 0.92
CA THR A 441 -8.29 29.32 0.65
C THR A 441 -9.15 28.92 -0.55
N ASN A 442 -8.58 28.13 -1.45
CA ASN A 442 -9.27 27.67 -2.65
C ASN A 442 -9.57 26.16 -2.54
N PRO A 443 -10.76 25.71 -3.00
CA PRO A 443 -11.09 24.29 -3.02
C PRO A 443 -10.12 23.50 -3.90
N PRO A 444 -9.93 22.20 -3.64
CA PRO A 444 -9.09 21.35 -4.50
C PRO A 444 -9.66 21.30 -5.93
N PRO A 445 -8.84 21.24 -6.99
CA PRO A 445 -9.36 21.11 -8.35
C PRO A 445 -10.06 19.76 -8.54
N LEU A 446 -11.01 19.66 -9.48
CA LEU A 446 -11.53 18.37 -9.95
C LEU A 446 -10.36 17.46 -10.40
N LEU A 447 -10.51 16.13 -10.24
CA LEU A 447 -9.47 15.17 -10.64
C LEU A 447 -9.21 15.27 -12.14
N SER A 448 -7.95 15.44 -12.54
CA SER A 448 -7.56 15.11 -13.92
C SER A 448 -7.40 13.60 -14.08
N GLU A 449 -7.36 13.10 -15.31
CA GLU A 449 -7.17 11.67 -15.57
C GLU A 449 -5.86 11.15 -14.97
N ALA A 450 -4.78 11.93 -15.04
CA ALA A 450 -3.50 11.62 -14.40
C ALA A 450 -3.54 11.61 -12.86
N ASP A 451 -4.56 12.21 -12.24
CA ASP A 451 -4.76 12.19 -10.79
C ASP A 451 -5.70 11.05 -10.37
N LEU A 452 -6.68 10.70 -11.22
CA LEU A 452 -7.54 9.52 -11.04
C LEU A 452 -6.73 8.21 -11.18
N ILE A 453 -5.88 8.11 -12.21
CA ILE A 453 -4.92 7.01 -12.37
C ILE A 453 -4.05 6.90 -11.12
N ALA A 454 -3.49 8.03 -10.63
CA ALA A 454 -2.66 8.05 -9.44
C ALA A 454 -3.41 7.64 -8.16
N LYS A 455 -4.70 7.96 -8.03
CA LYS A 455 -5.56 7.50 -6.93
C LYS A 455 -5.80 5.99 -6.99
N MET A 456 -6.09 5.44 -8.16
CA MET A 456 -6.31 4.00 -8.35
C MET A 456 -5.03 3.19 -8.03
N ASP A 457 -3.92 3.57 -8.66
CA ASP A 457 -2.55 3.06 -8.44
C ASP A 457 -2.17 3.04 -6.96
N SER A 458 -2.23 4.21 -6.29
CA SER A 458 -1.87 4.34 -4.86
C SER A 458 -2.83 3.65 -3.88
N ASN A 459 -3.99 3.17 -4.34
CA ASN A 459 -4.93 2.40 -3.53
C ASN A 459 -5.00 0.92 -3.95
N GLY A 460 -4.15 0.47 -4.89
CA GLY A 460 -4.06 -0.93 -5.30
C GLY A 460 -5.31 -1.45 -6.02
N ILE A 461 -5.96 -0.62 -6.86
CA ILE A 461 -7.07 -1.05 -7.72
C ILE A 461 -6.78 -0.75 -9.20
N GLY A 462 -7.25 -1.61 -10.09
CA GLY A 462 -6.94 -1.53 -11.52
C GLY A 462 -5.54 -2.00 -11.90
N THR A 463 -4.95 -2.93 -11.12
CA THR A 463 -3.64 -3.56 -11.40
C THR A 463 -3.66 -4.34 -12.73
N ASP A 464 -2.51 -4.88 -13.16
CA ASP A 464 -2.34 -5.53 -14.47
C ASP A 464 -2.74 -4.62 -15.66
N ALA A 465 -2.45 -3.31 -15.52
CA ALA A 465 -2.76 -2.25 -16.49
C ALA A 465 -4.27 -2.02 -16.79
N THR A 466 -5.19 -2.52 -15.96
CA THR A 466 -6.65 -2.41 -16.18
C THR A 466 -7.25 -1.02 -15.88
N ILE A 467 -6.51 -0.11 -15.22
CA ILE A 467 -6.93 1.28 -14.90
C ILE A 467 -7.71 1.97 -16.03
N ALA A 468 -7.17 1.95 -17.26
CA ALA A 468 -7.73 2.64 -18.41
C ALA A 468 -9.14 2.13 -18.78
N GLU A 469 -9.42 0.84 -18.57
CA GLU A 469 -10.72 0.23 -18.86
C GLU A 469 -11.78 0.66 -17.82
N HIS A 470 -11.43 0.73 -16.55
CA HIS A 470 -12.35 1.16 -15.50
C HIS A 470 -12.68 2.67 -15.60
N ILE A 471 -11.69 3.50 -15.96
CA ILE A 471 -11.90 4.92 -16.29
C ILE A 471 -12.82 5.06 -17.53
N LYS A 472 -12.55 4.31 -18.60
CA LYS A 472 -13.43 4.25 -19.78
C LYS A 472 -14.85 3.83 -19.42
N THR A 473 -15.01 2.89 -18.49
CA THR A 473 -16.31 2.34 -18.12
C THR A 473 -17.17 3.36 -17.36
N ILE A 474 -16.63 4.14 -16.42
CA ILE A 474 -17.42 5.18 -15.73
C ILE A 474 -17.85 6.32 -16.67
N LEU A 475 -17.09 6.59 -17.73
CA LEU A 475 -17.44 7.54 -18.79
C LEU A 475 -18.51 6.96 -19.74
N LYS A 476 -18.31 5.72 -20.23
CA LYS A 476 -19.27 5.02 -21.11
C LYS A 476 -20.63 4.75 -20.45
N ARG A 477 -20.67 4.72 -19.11
CA ARG A 477 -21.90 4.55 -18.32
C ARG A 477 -22.48 5.89 -17.85
N GLU A 478 -21.89 7.01 -18.27
CA GLU A 478 -22.37 8.36 -17.97
C GLU A 478 -22.51 8.63 -16.46
N TYR A 479 -21.65 8.02 -15.64
CA TYR A 479 -21.56 8.28 -14.19
C TYR A 479 -20.58 9.41 -13.86
N ALA A 480 -19.59 9.60 -14.73
CA ALA A 480 -18.80 10.81 -14.79
C ALA A 480 -18.79 11.33 -16.22
N ILE A 481 -18.70 12.65 -16.35
CA ILE A 481 -18.37 13.33 -17.59
C ILE A 481 -17.00 13.98 -17.45
N LYS A 482 -16.35 14.20 -18.59
CA LYS A 482 -15.20 15.09 -18.65
C LYS A 482 -15.67 16.54 -18.83
N VAL A 483 -14.94 17.46 -18.21
CA VAL A 483 -15.17 18.91 -18.22
C VAL A 483 -13.83 19.64 -18.38
N ASN A 484 -13.89 20.97 -18.59
CA ASN A 484 -12.72 21.84 -18.75
C ASN A 484 -11.79 21.32 -19.88
N ASN A 485 -12.31 21.33 -21.11
CA ASN A 485 -11.65 20.87 -22.33
C ASN A 485 -11.12 19.42 -22.21
N ASP A 486 -11.98 18.52 -21.75
CA ASP A 486 -11.74 17.09 -21.52
C ASP A 486 -10.59 16.72 -20.55
N THR A 487 -10.17 17.68 -19.71
CA THR A 487 -9.03 17.49 -18.79
C THR A 487 -9.40 16.98 -17.40
N GLN A 488 -10.63 17.19 -16.93
CA GLN A 488 -11.05 16.89 -15.55
C GLN A 488 -12.38 16.12 -15.48
N PHE A 489 -12.58 15.33 -14.42
CA PHE A 489 -13.79 14.55 -14.19
C PHE A 489 -14.77 15.27 -13.25
N LYS A 490 -16.06 15.30 -13.61
CA LYS A 490 -17.18 15.68 -12.73
C LYS A 490 -18.18 14.51 -12.72
N PRO A 491 -18.76 14.13 -11.56
CA PRO A 491 -19.83 13.14 -11.55
C PRO A 491 -21.10 13.71 -12.22
N THR A 492 -21.89 12.84 -12.83
CA THR A 492 -23.27 13.18 -13.24
C THR A 492 -24.22 13.03 -12.07
N THR A 493 -25.46 13.51 -12.20
CA THR A 493 -26.53 13.30 -11.22
C THR A 493 -26.72 11.80 -10.92
N LEU A 494 -26.66 10.94 -11.94
CA LEU A 494 -26.76 9.48 -11.77
C LEU A 494 -25.56 8.90 -11.01
N GLY A 495 -24.34 9.28 -11.38
CA GLY A 495 -23.14 8.81 -10.68
C GLY A 495 -23.05 9.29 -9.23
N LEU A 496 -23.50 10.51 -8.96
CA LEU A 496 -23.59 11.08 -7.61
C LEU A 496 -24.65 10.37 -6.77
N ALA A 497 -25.88 10.22 -7.30
CA ALA A 497 -26.98 9.53 -6.62
C ALA A 497 -26.63 8.08 -6.28
N LEU A 498 -25.96 7.36 -7.19
CA LEU A 498 -25.48 6.00 -6.93
C LEU A 498 -24.50 5.94 -5.75
N VAL A 499 -23.44 6.76 -5.75
CA VAL A 499 -22.45 6.75 -4.65
C VAL A 499 -23.08 7.16 -3.33
N LEU A 500 -23.84 8.25 -3.30
CA LEU A 500 -24.52 8.71 -2.09
C LEU A 500 -25.50 7.65 -1.55
N SER A 501 -26.24 6.95 -2.42
CA SER A 501 -27.18 5.91 -1.96
C SER A 501 -26.49 4.82 -1.14
N TYR A 502 -25.32 4.34 -1.58
CA TYR A 502 -24.59 3.31 -0.85
C TYR A 502 -23.90 3.86 0.40
N GLU A 503 -23.37 5.10 0.36
CA GLU A 503 -22.82 5.75 1.57
C GLU A 503 -23.91 6.04 2.62
N HIS A 504 -25.13 6.42 2.21
CA HIS A 504 -26.31 6.60 3.07
C HIS A 504 -26.83 5.28 3.67
N MET A 505 -26.62 4.14 3.00
CA MET A 505 -26.86 2.81 3.59
C MET A 505 -25.81 2.41 4.66
N GLY A 506 -24.78 3.24 4.88
CA GLY A 506 -23.64 2.92 5.74
C GLY A 506 -22.59 2.02 5.08
N LEU A 507 -22.65 1.83 3.76
CA LEU A 507 -21.84 0.84 3.03
C LEU A 507 -20.68 1.50 2.29
N GLU A 508 -19.45 1.22 2.72
CA GLU A 508 -18.20 1.73 2.14
C GLU A 508 -17.84 1.11 0.75
N LEU A 509 -18.83 0.67 -0.05
CA LEU A 509 -18.60 0.08 -1.38
C LEU A 509 -17.90 1.05 -2.36
N ALA A 510 -18.05 2.36 -2.18
CA ALA A 510 -17.36 3.37 -2.96
C ALA A 510 -15.88 3.58 -2.54
N LYS A 511 -15.41 2.92 -1.47
CA LYS A 511 -14.00 2.93 -1.07
C LYS A 511 -13.25 1.77 -1.76
N PRO A 512 -11.96 1.93 -2.10
CA PRO A 512 -11.20 0.92 -2.85
C PRO A 512 -10.89 -0.37 -2.07
N VAL A 513 -11.12 -0.40 -0.74
CA VAL A 513 -10.60 -1.43 0.18
C VAL A 513 -10.95 -2.86 -0.22
N LEU A 514 -12.23 -3.14 -0.52
CA LEU A 514 -12.68 -4.48 -0.90
C LEU A 514 -12.07 -4.93 -2.24
N ARG A 515 -11.96 -4.01 -3.21
CA ARG A 515 -11.35 -4.32 -4.51
C ARG A 515 -9.84 -4.51 -4.40
N ALA A 516 -9.16 -3.72 -3.57
CA ALA A 516 -7.73 -3.88 -3.32
C ALA A 516 -7.42 -5.22 -2.64
N ALA A 517 -8.26 -5.68 -1.71
CA ALA A 517 -8.16 -7.02 -1.14
C ALA A 517 -8.35 -8.09 -2.24
N MET A 518 -9.38 -7.96 -3.07
CA MET A 518 -9.68 -8.89 -4.18
C MET A 518 -8.55 -8.97 -5.23
N GLU A 519 -7.89 -7.86 -5.58
CA GLU A 519 -6.77 -7.84 -6.52
C GLU A 519 -5.47 -8.43 -5.90
N ASN A 520 -5.22 -8.18 -4.61
CA ASN A 520 -4.15 -8.89 -3.88
C ASN A 520 -4.42 -10.40 -3.79
N ASP A 521 -5.68 -10.81 -3.69
CA ASP A 521 -6.09 -12.21 -3.68
C ASP A 521 -5.87 -12.89 -5.04
N CYS A 522 -6.17 -12.20 -6.15
CA CYS A 522 -5.82 -12.67 -7.49
C CYS A 522 -4.29 -12.75 -7.68
N LYS A 523 -3.52 -11.80 -7.15
CA LYS A 523 -2.05 -11.84 -7.13
C LYS A 523 -1.50 -13.00 -6.28
N ALA A 524 -2.21 -13.40 -5.22
CA ALA A 524 -1.87 -14.59 -4.44
C ALA A 524 -2.18 -15.89 -5.20
N ILE A 525 -3.23 -15.95 -6.02
CA ILE A 525 -3.44 -17.08 -6.97
C ILE A 525 -2.30 -17.13 -7.99
N SER A 526 -1.92 -15.99 -8.58
CA SER A 526 -0.86 -15.96 -9.62
C SER A 526 0.51 -16.40 -9.10
N LEU A 527 0.77 -16.23 -7.79
CA LEU A 527 1.95 -16.74 -7.10
C LEU A 527 1.80 -18.21 -6.62
N GLY A 528 0.60 -18.78 -6.67
CA GLY A 528 0.28 -20.12 -6.15
C GLY A 528 0.16 -20.20 -4.62
N GLN A 529 -0.12 -19.07 -3.97
CA GLN A 529 -0.34 -18.94 -2.52
C GLN A 529 -1.82 -19.13 -2.11
N LYS A 530 -2.73 -19.11 -3.08
CA LYS A 530 -4.18 -19.36 -2.93
C LYS A 530 -4.70 -20.29 -4.02
N ALA A 531 -5.74 -21.04 -3.71
CA ALA A 531 -6.56 -21.75 -4.70
C ALA A 531 -7.68 -20.83 -5.24
N LEU A 532 -8.06 -21.02 -6.51
CA LEU A 532 -9.12 -20.23 -7.17
C LEU A 532 -10.43 -20.25 -6.37
N ARG A 533 -10.94 -21.44 -6.02
CA ARG A 533 -12.24 -21.59 -5.33
C ARG A 533 -12.24 -20.91 -3.96
N GLN A 534 -11.19 -21.10 -3.16
CA GLN A 534 -11.02 -20.43 -1.87
C GLN A 534 -11.16 -18.89 -1.95
N VAL A 535 -10.69 -18.27 -3.03
CA VAL A 535 -10.82 -16.81 -3.25
C VAL A 535 -12.21 -16.44 -3.75
N VAL A 536 -12.72 -17.13 -4.77
CA VAL A 536 -14.04 -16.86 -5.35
C VAL A 536 -15.14 -17.02 -4.30
N ASP A 537 -15.15 -18.16 -3.61
CA ASP A 537 -16.23 -18.54 -2.68
C ASP A 537 -16.25 -17.59 -1.47
N SER A 538 -15.09 -17.30 -0.88
CA SER A 538 -14.94 -16.31 0.22
C SER A 538 -15.37 -14.90 -0.18
N CYS A 539 -15.02 -14.46 -1.40
CA CYS A 539 -15.46 -13.18 -1.94
C CYS A 539 -16.98 -13.15 -2.18
N MET A 540 -17.56 -14.26 -2.66
CA MET A 540 -19.01 -14.36 -2.87
C MET A 540 -19.78 -14.34 -1.57
N ASP A 541 -19.34 -15.04 -0.52
CA ASP A 541 -20.01 -15.01 0.79
C ASP A 541 -20.01 -13.61 1.39
N GLN A 542 -18.86 -12.91 1.37
CA GLN A 542 -18.77 -11.53 1.85
C GLN A 542 -19.69 -10.59 1.05
N MET A 543 -19.64 -10.66 -0.28
CA MET A 543 -20.43 -9.76 -1.14
C MET A 543 -21.92 -10.10 -1.18
N LYS A 544 -22.30 -11.36 -0.94
CA LYS A 544 -23.69 -11.81 -0.76
C LYS A 544 -24.27 -11.28 0.55
N SER A 545 -23.48 -11.27 1.63
CA SER A 545 -23.87 -10.64 2.91
C SER A 545 -24.16 -9.14 2.72
N ILE A 546 -23.26 -8.41 2.06
CA ILE A 546 -23.47 -6.98 1.74
C ILE A 546 -24.67 -6.79 0.82
N PHE A 547 -24.86 -7.66 -0.19
CA PHE A 547 -26.02 -7.57 -1.09
C PHE A 547 -27.36 -7.79 -0.35
N LEU A 548 -27.40 -8.70 0.64
CA LEU A 548 -28.56 -8.91 1.51
C LEU A 548 -28.84 -7.75 2.48
N GLU A 549 -27.88 -6.85 2.68
CA GLU A 549 -28.06 -5.58 3.39
C GLU A 549 -28.54 -4.47 2.44
N VAL A 550 -27.98 -4.39 1.24
CA VAL A 550 -28.44 -3.47 0.17
C VAL A 550 -29.90 -3.70 -0.19
N THR A 551 -30.35 -4.96 -0.32
CA THR A 551 -31.76 -5.27 -0.62
C THR A 551 -32.70 -4.96 0.54
N ARG A 552 -32.22 -5.06 1.79
CA ARG A 552 -32.97 -4.69 3.01
C ARG A 552 -33.10 -3.17 3.16
N SER A 553 -32.03 -2.44 2.90
CA SER A 553 -31.94 -0.98 2.97
C SER A 553 -32.37 -0.28 1.67
N ALA A 554 -32.97 -1.00 0.73
CA ALA A 554 -33.23 -0.54 -0.64
C ALA A 554 -34.13 0.71 -0.75
N ASN A 555 -34.88 1.07 0.29
CA ASN A 555 -35.66 2.32 0.31
C ASN A 555 -34.76 3.57 0.40
N VAL A 556 -33.52 3.44 0.91
CA VAL A 556 -32.51 4.52 0.93
C VAL A 556 -32.03 4.87 -0.48
N LEU A 557 -31.98 3.88 -1.37
CA LEU A 557 -31.74 4.07 -2.81
C LEU A 557 -32.84 4.96 -3.41
N ASP A 558 -34.11 4.62 -3.17
CA ASP A 558 -35.26 5.36 -3.69
C ASP A 558 -35.28 6.81 -3.15
N GLN A 559 -35.04 7.00 -1.84
CA GLN A 559 -34.98 8.33 -1.21
C GLN A 559 -33.88 9.20 -1.83
N THR A 560 -32.64 8.68 -1.90
CA THR A 560 -31.49 9.42 -2.45
C THR A 560 -31.66 9.71 -3.94
N PHE A 561 -32.30 8.81 -4.70
CA PHE A 561 -32.68 9.10 -6.09
C PHE A 561 -33.79 10.15 -6.19
N SER A 562 -34.77 10.16 -5.28
CA SER A 562 -35.83 11.17 -5.30
C SER A 562 -35.35 12.59 -4.97
N GLU A 563 -34.33 12.74 -4.14
CA GLU A 563 -33.65 14.03 -3.92
C GLU A 563 -32.99 14.57 -5.20
N GLN A 564 -32.52 13.69 -6.08
CA GLN A 564 -31.72 14.03 -7.25
C GLN A 564 -32.52 14.06 -8.57
N PHE A 565 -33.66 13.36 -8.64
CA PHE A 565 -34.50 13.20 -9.84
C PHE A 565 -35.99 13.51 -9.64
N GLY A 566 -36.43 13.87 -8.44
CA GLY A 566 -37.83 14.18 -8.12
C GLY A 566 -38.62 13.00 -7.53
N GLN A 567 -39.88 13.22 -7.16
CA GLN A 567 -40.70 12.23 -6.46
C GLN A 567 -40.86 10.91 -7.25
N SER A 568 -40.67 9.78 -6.58
CA SER A 568 -40.96 8.46 -7.13
C SER A 568 -42.47 8.29 -7.34
N VAL A 569 -42.86 7.52 -8.36
CA VAL A 569 -44.26 7.37 -8.78
C VAL A 569 -45.15 6.67 -7.72
N ASN A 570 -44.54 5.98 -6.76
CA ASN A 570 -45.23 5.08 -5.82
C ASN A 570 -45.03 5.45 -4.34
N ASP A 571 -45.42 6.68 -3.95
CA ASP A 571 -45.82 7.00 -2.56
C ASP A 571 -47.25 6.49 -2.24
N ALA A 572 -47.96 5.96 -3.23
CA ALA A 572 -49.32 5.42 -3.11
C ALA A 572 -49.34 3.87 -3.03
N ARG A 573 -49.03 3.35 -1.83
CA ARG A 573 -49.14 1.92 -1.39
C ARG A 573 -48.11 0.95 -1.99
N ASP A 574 -47.57 0.11 -1.11
CA ASP A 574 -46.65 -0.99 -1.42
C ASP A 574 -47.39 -2.24 -1.94
N PRO A 575 -47.12 -2.71 -3.18
CA PRO A 575 -47.52 -4.04 -3.64
C PRO A 575 -46.43 -5.05 -3.25
N GLY A 576 -46.47 -5.48 -1.98
CA GLY A 576 -45.38 -6.25 -1.36
C GLY A 576 -45.00 -7.56 -2.08
N LEU A 577 -43.73 -7.94 -1.91
CA LEU A 577 -43.15 -9.19 -2.43
C LEU A 577 -43.98 -10.43 -2.04
N PRO A 578 -44.13 -11.43 -2.93
CA PRO A 578 -45.00 -12.57 -2.70
C PRO A 578 -44.48 -13.44 -1.54
N ARG A 579 -45.25 -13.53 -0.45
CA ARG A 579 -45.00 -14.48 0.64
C ARG A 579 -45.33 -15.91 0.22
N MET A 580 -44.56 -16.85 0.74
CA MET A 580 -44.78 -18.29 0.58
C MET A 580 -46.11 -18.74 1.19
N GLY A 581 -46.87 -19.50 0.40
CA GLY A 581 -47.71 -20.60 0.88
C GLY A 581 -49.13 -20.26 1.36
N GLU A 582 -50.11 -20.43 0.47
CA GLU A 582 -51.38 -21.07 0.85
C GLU A 582 -52.06 -21.75 -0.36
N LEU A 583 -52.36 -23.05 -0.24
CA LEU A 583 -53.02 -23.85 -1.28
C LEU A 583 -54.48 -24.10 -0.91
N ARG A 584 -55.43 -23.48 -1.63
CA ARG A 584 -56.87 -23.83 -1.61
C ARG A 584 -57.58 -23.39 -2.92
N PRO A 585 -58.78 -23.93 -3.22
CA PRO A 585 -58.96 -24.64 -4.49
C PRO A 585 -59.85 -23.93 -5.53
N ARG A 586 -59.81 -24.43 -6.77
CA ARG A 586 -60.74 -24.05 -7.85
C ARG A 586 -62.11 -24.73 -7.69
N ALA A 587 -63.17 -23.99 -8.01
CA ALA A 587 -64.53 -24.50 -8.23
C ALA A 587 -64.75 -24.89 -9.72
N PRO A 588 -65.80 -25.66 -10.06
CA PRO A 588 -65.78 -26.54 -11.24
C PRO A 588 -66.50 -25.98 -12.49
N VAL A 589 -66.36 -26.74 -13.59
CA VAL A 589 -67.26 -26.73 -14.77
C VAL A 589 -67.55 -28.18 -15.12
N ASP A 590 -68.83 -28.53 -15.32
CA ASP A 590 -69.29 -29.91 -15.50
C ASP A 590 -69.11 -30.44 -16.93
N ARG A 591 -68.70 -31.71 -17.08
CA ARG A 591 -69.65 -32.81 -17.43
C ARG A 591 -69.02 -34.21 -17.44
N GLU A 592 -69.85 -35.16 -17.07
CA GLU A 592 -69.65 -36.62 -16.89
C GLU A 592 -69.90 -37.43 -18.19
N PRO A 593 -69.82 -38.80 -18.20
CA PRO A 593 -68.99 -39.71 -17.38
C PRO A 593 -68.36 -40.88 -18.18
N ARG A 594 -67.50 -41.71 -17.53
CA ARG A 594 -67.64 -43.19 -17.52
C ARG A 594 -66.84 -43.83 -16.35
N GLN A 595 -67.33 -44.97 -15.89
CA GLN A 595 -67.01 -45.69 -14.64
C GLN A 595 -66.42 -47.10 -14.93
N PRO A 596 -66.06 -47.95 -13.93
CA PRO A 596 -65.48 -47.72 -12.59
C PRO A 596 -64.32 -48.71 -12.26
N HIS A 597 -63.80 -48.69 -11.01
CA HIS A 597 -63.59 -49.82 -10.05
C HIS A 597 -62.70 -49.29 -8.89
N ARG A 598 -63.19 -49.15 -7.64
CA ARG A 598 -63.24 -50.15 -6.52
C ARG A 598 -61.88 -50.78 -6.18
N ALA A 599 -61.42 -50.87 -4.93
CA ALA A 599 -61.91 -50.45 -3.58
C ALA A 599 -60.67 -50.34 -2.63
N ASP A 600 -60.51 -49.39 -1.69
CA ASP A 600 -61.18 -49.12 -0.39
C ASP A 600 -60.49 -49.82 0.83
N VAL A 601 -60.83 -49.40 2.07
CA VAL A 601 -60.51 -49.99 3.40
C VAL A 601 -59.17 -49.63 4.10
N ARG A 602 -59.27 -48.81 5.15
CA ARG A 602 -58.45 -48.79 6.40
C ARG A 602 -59.11 -49.77 7.44
N PRO A 603 -58.54 -50.20 8.61
CA PRO A 603 -57.59 -49.46 9.49
C PRO A 603 -56.66 -50.26 10.48
N ARG A 604 -55.96 -49.52 11.36
CA ARG A 604 -55.47 -49.87 12.74
C ARG A 604 -54.39 -50.98 12.94
N GLY A 605 -53.54 -50.79 13.96
CA GLY A 605 -52.68 -51.81 14.61
C GLY A 605 -53.35 -52.40 15.87
N PRO A 606 -52.64 -52.94 16.91
CA PRO A 606 -51.27 -52.57 17.32
C PRO A 606 -50.35 -53.72 17.87
N ASN A 607 -49.21 -53.31 18.47
CA ASN A 607 -48.45 -53.93 19.59
C ASN A 607 -47.45 -55.11 19.44
N SER A 608 -46.36 -54.92 20.20
CA SER A 608 -45.57 -55.86 21.05
C SER A 608 -44.58 -56.90 20.46
N ASP A 609 -43.39 -56.87 21.10
CA ASP A 609 -42.50 -57.99 21.47
C ASP A 609 -41.69 -58.77 20.40
N SER A 610 -40.52 -59.35 20.71
CA SER A 610 -39.49 -59.07 21.75
C SER A 610 -38.22 -59.94 21.49
N THR A 611 -37.16 -59.78 22.30
CA THR A 611 -35.95 -60.68 22.38
C THR A 611 -35.01 -60.70 21.15
N SER A 612 -33.71 -61.06 21.23
CA SER A 612 -32.65 -60.99 22.27
C SER A 612 -31.28 -61.27 21.56
N SER A 613 -30.07 -61.45 22.13
CA SER A 613 -29.56 -61.60 23.51
C SER A 613 -28.00 -61.50 23.55
N ARG A 614 -27.44 -60.91 24.63
CA ARG A 614 -26.16 -61.26 25.31
C ARG A 614 -24.82 -61.10 24.53
N GLY A 615 -23.67 -60.90 25.21
CA GLY A 615 -23.47 -60.64 26.65
C GLY A 615 -22.00 -60.49 27.09
N SER A 616 -21.83 -60.32 28.41
CA SER A 616 -20.71 -60.81 29.27
C SER A 616 -19.31 -60.16 29.19
N GLU A 617 -18.56 -59.97 30.30
CA GLU A 617 -18.88 -59.95 31.76
C GLU A 617 -17.65 -59.50 32.62
N THR A 618 -17.89 -59.03 33.87
CA THR A 618 -16.96 -59.10 35.06
C THR A 618 -15.60 -58.35 35.05
N SER A 619 -14.92 -58.01 36.18
CA SER A 619 -15.29 -57.86 37.61
C SER A 619 -14.16 -57.13 38.42
N THR A 620 -14.54 -56.52 39.56
CA THR A 620 -13.82 -56.09 40.83
C THR A 620 -12.27 -56.15 40.96
N ARG A 621 -11.59 -55.37 41.83
CA ARG A 621 -11.72 -55.28 43.32
C ARG A 621 -10.85 -54.15 43.94
N ALA A 622 -10.95 -53.92 45.26
CA ALA A 622 -10.37 -52.78 46.02
C ALA A 622 -9.09 -53.09 46.85
N GLY A 623 -8.42 -52.07 47.41
CA GLY A 623 -7.32 -52.18 48.39
C GLY A 623 -6.84 -50.85 49.03
N ASN A 624 -6.42 -50.89 50.30
CA ASN A 624 -5.96 -49.74 51.12
C ASN A 624 -4.41 -49.55 51.14
N GLY A 625 -3.90 -48.38 51.58
CA GLY A 625 -2.49 -48.19 51.96
C GLY A 625 -2.18 -46.80 52.57
N THR A 626 -1.24 -46.67 53.52
CA THR A 626 -0.95 -45.42 54.27
C THR A 626 0.53 -45.24 54.71
N GLN A 627 0.88 -44.01 55.12
CA GLN A 627 1.96 -43.57 56.07
C GLN A 627 3.44 -43.29 55.66
N ASP A 628 3.80 -42.00 55.83
CA ASP A 628 4.86 -41.44 56.74
C ASP A 628 6.37 -41.31 56.33
N ARG A 629 7.04 -40.31 56.97
CA ARG A 629 8.50 -40.00 57.13
C ARG A 629 9.19 -39.19 56.01
N ARG A 630 9.86 -38.04 56.27
CA ARG A 630 11.04 -37.65 57.13
C ARG A 630 12.39 -38.11 56.49
N GLN A 631 13.54 -37.38 56.52
CA GLN A 631 14.02 -36.28 57.41
C GLN A 631 15.32 -35.55 56.88
N LYS A 632 15.57 -34.29 57.31
CA LYS A 632 16.89 -33.59 57.52
C LYS A 632 17.88 -33.33 56.33
N ARG A 633 19.02 -32.60 56.46
CA ARG A 633 19.45 -31.31 57.15
C ARG A 633 21.00 -31.12 57.01
N GLN A 634 21.53 -29.91 57.29
CA GLN A 634 22.93 -29.51 57.65
C GLN A 634 23.91 -29.15 56.50
N ARG A 635 25.10 -28.53 56.76
CA ARG A 635 25.42 -27.24 57.45
C ARG A 635 26.93 -26.85 57.21
N SER A 636 27.28 -25.61 57.54
CA SER A 636 28.60 -24.90 57.56
C SER A 636 29.69 -25.55 58.50
N PRO A 637 30.94 -25.03 58.74
CA PRO A 637 31.39 -23.62 58.83
C PRO A 637 32.87 -23.30 58.41
N SER A 638 33.53 -22.31 59.06
CA SER A 638 34.79 -21.60 58.74
C SER A 638 35.83 -21.60 59.90
N ARG A 639 37.04 -21.00 59.70
CA ARG A 639 38.02 -20.40 60.71
C ARG A 639 39.42 -20.15 60.07
N SER A 640 40.49 -19.56 60.69
CA SER A 640 40.72 -18.36 61.55
C SER A 640 42.17 -18.38 62.15
N ALA A 641 42.89 -17.33 62.57
CA ALA A 641 42.98 -15.87 62.27
C ALA A 641 44.10 -15.23 63.16
N GLY A 642 44.82 -14.18 62.70
CA GLY A 642 45.74 -13.36 63.52
C GLY A 642 46.33 -12.17 62.72
N SER A 643 46.38 -10.90 63.18
CA SER A 643 46.82 -10.27 64.45
C SER A 643 48.36 -10.22 64.58
N GLN A 644 49.05 -9.08 64.77
CA GLN A 644 48.77 -7.62 64.92
C GLN A 644 50.07 -6.86 64.47
N THR A 645 50.32 -5.53 64.42
CA THR A 645 49.78 -4.21 64.91
C THR A 645 50.37 -3.11 63.96
N ARG A 646 50.27 -1.76 64.01
CA ARG A 646 49.64 -0.64 64.79
C ARG A 646 49.57 0.60 63.81
N PRO A 647 49.66 1.87 64.27
CA PRO A 647 48.57 2.84 64.52
C PRO A 647 47.86 3.38 63.25
N PRO A 648 46.73 4.12 63.39
CA PRO A 648 45.81 4.38 62.28
C PRO A 648 46.03 5.71 61.52
N PRO A 649 45.87 5.67 60.18
CA PRO A 649 45.49 6.86 59.41
C PRO A 649 44.40 6.59 58.34
N THR A 650 43.28 7.33 58.37
CA THR A 650 42.55 7.90 57.20
C THR A 650 41.16 8.39 57.62
N PRO A 651 40.69 9.55 57.10
CA PRO A 651 39.27 9.80 56.94
C PRO A 651 38.76 9.14 55.65
N SER A 652 37.78 8.24 55.77
CA SER A 652 36.85 7.97 54.68
C SER A 652 35.70 8.99 54.75
N LEU A 653 34.96 9.30 53.68
CA LEU A 653 34.98 8.76 52.32
C LEU A 653 35.55 9.80 51.32
N ALA A 654 35.86 9.36 50.10
CA ALA A 654 36.30 10.25 49.03
C ALA A 654 35.16 11.17 48.54
N SER A 655 35.49 12.40 48.17
CA SER A 655 34.66 13.25 47.31
C SER A 655 34.94 12.94 45.83
N ASP A 656 33.91 12.96 44.99
CA ASP A 656 33.92 12.45 43.61
C ASP A 656 34.62 13.38 42.59
N VAL A 657 35.89 13.74 42.85
CA VAL A 657 36.73 14.42 41.86
C VAL A 657 37.19 13.40 40.80
N PRO A 658 36.74 13.50 39.55
CA PRO A 658 37.07 12.50 38.53
C PRO A 658 38.55 12.56 38.15
N ARG A 659 39.08 11.44 37.66
CA ARG A 659 40.44 11.32 37.12
C ARG A 659 40.42 11.40 35.61
N CYS A 660 41.43 12.03 35.00
CA CYS A 660 41.51 12.09 33.55
C CYS A 660 41.90 10.74 32.95
N ASN A 661 41.20 10.32 31.88
CA ASN A 661 41.29 8.96 31.33
C ASN A 661 42.71 8.57 30.91
N ASP A 662 43.47 9.51 30.35
CA ASP A 662 44.75 9.22 29.68
C ASP A 662 45.96 9.27 30.63
N HIS A 663 45.85 9.92 31.78
CA HIS A 663 46.95 10.08 32.75
C HIS A 663 46.60 9.60 34.18
N GLY A 664 45.34 9.29 34.48
CA GLY A 664 44.89 8.82 35.79
C GLY A 664 44.99 9.84 36.94
N LEU A 665 45.37 11.08 36.66
CA LEU A 665 45.49 12.16 37.65
C LEU A 665 44.12 12.75 37.99
N SER A 666 43.91 13.15 39.24
CA SER A 666 42.68 13.85 39.65
C SER A 666 42.57 15.20 38.95
N CYS A 667 41.39 15.50 38.41
CA CYS A 667 41.14 16.72 37.64
C CYS A 667 40.98 17.96 38.52
N VAL A 668 41.26 19.13 37.94
CA VAL A 668 41.11 20.44 38.57
C VAL A 668 39.78 21.05 38.16
N GLU A 669 39.04 21.57 39.13
CA GLU A 669 37.78 22.27 38.91
C GLU A 669 38.02 23.72 38.46
N LYS A 670 37.22 24.20 37.49
CA LYS A 670 37.27 25.56 36.94
C LYS A 670 35.85 26.03 36.60
N GLU A 671 35.66 27.35 36.57
CA GLU A 671 34.39 28.00 36.24
C GLU A 671 34.38 28.51 34.78
N VAL A 672 33.24 28.45 34.10
CA VAL A 672 33.09 29.10 32.77
C VAL A 672 32.85 30.59 32.94
N THR A 673 33.92 31.37 32.76
CA THR A 673 33.94 32.84 32.82
C THR A 673 33.60 33.54 31.50
N ARG A 674 33.14 32.80 30.48
CA ARG A 674 32.80 33.34 29.15
C ARG A 674 31.28 33.41 28.97
N ASP A 675 30.79 34.53 28.47
CA ASP A 675 29.35 34.78 28.29
C ASP A 675 28.67 33.76 27.36
N GLY A 676 27.56 33.20 27.84
CA GLY A 676 26.71 32.23 27.15
C GLY A 676 25.80 31.48 28.13
N PRO A 677 24.99 30.51 27.65
CA PRO A 677 24.01 29.79 28.49
C PRO A 677 24.62 28.80 29.51
N ASN A 678 25.93 28.89 29.78
CA ASN A 678 26.64 28.09 30.79
C ASN A 678 27.65 28.93 31.61
N THR A 679 27.62 30.26 31.53
CA THR A 679 28.47 31.12 32.36
C THR A 679 28.19 30.84 33.85
N GLY A 680 29.24 30.79 34.67
CA GLY A 680 29.13 30.42 36.09
C GLY A 680 28.97 28.93 36.39
N ARG A 681 29.01 28.04 35.38
CA ARG A 681 29.02 26.58 35.62
C ARG A 681 30.43 26.04 35.84
N MET A 682 30.57 25.18 36.85
CA MET A 682 31.81 24.50 37.21
C MET A 682 32.05 23.22 36.38
N PHE A 683 33.31 22.97 36.02
CA PHE A 683 33.76 21.81 35.25
C PHE A 683 35.16 21.33 35.67
N TYR A 684 35.42 20.03 35.52
CA TYR A 684 36.70 19.38 35.72
C TYR A 684 37.51 19.28 34.42
N VAL A 685 38.81 19.58 34.48
CA VAL A 685 39.80 19.34 33.40
C VAL A 685 41.09 18.71 33.94
N CYS A 686 41.87 18.10 33.05
CA CYS A 686 43.19 17.54 33.35
C CYS A 686 44.11 18.58 34.05
N PRO A 687 44.88 18.20 35.09
CA PRO A 687 45.71 19.14 35.88
C PRO A 687 46.98 19.64 35.17
N LEU A 688 47.41 18.99 34.08
CA LEU A 688 48.68 19.27 33.41
C LEU A 688 48.68 20.61 32.65
N PRO A 689 49.87 21.17 32.31
CA PRO A 689 49.98 22.40 31.54
C PRO A 689 49.38 22.31 30.12
N GLN A 690 49.08 23.47 29.54
CA GLN A 690 48.51 23.58 28.20
C GLN A 690 49.54 23.17 27.13
N GLY A 691 49.37 21.96 26.59
CA GLY A 691 50.30 21.28 25.69
C GLY A 691 50.49 19.81 26.08
N GLU A 692 50.44 19.50 27.38
CA GLU A 692 50.52 18.16 27.95
C GLU A 692 49.18 17.67 28.53
N GLN A 693 48.22 18.58 28.78
CA GLN A 693 46.86 18.21 29.16
C GLN A 693 46.17 17.38 28.07
N CYS A 694 45.58 16.25 28.48
CA CYS A 694 44.64 15.50 27.65
C CYS A 694 43.28 16.22 27.56
N ASN A 695 42.47 15.87 26.56
CA ASN A 695 41.15 16.48 26.29
C ASN A 695 40.03 16.04 27.26
N PHE A 696 40.38 15.67 28.50
CA PHE A 696 39.39 15.32 29.51
C PHE A 696 38.65 16.57 29.99
N PHE A 697 37.32 16.55 29.88
CA PHE A 697 36.40 17.58 30.32
C PHE A 697 35.11 16.94 30.85
N ALA A 698 34.63 17.37 32.02
CA ALA A 698 33.33 16.97 32.57
C ALA A 698 32.71 18.10 33.39
N TRP A 699 31.41 18.39 33.25
CA TRP A 699 30.73 19.33 34.14
C TRP A 699 30.55 18.70 35.53
N VAL A 700 30.71 19.50 36.59
CA VAL A 700 30.49 19.03 37.99
C VAL A 700 29.05 18.55 38.19
N SER A 701 28.10 19.08 37.41
CA SER A 701 26.69 18.67 37.40
C SER A 701 26.43 17.28 36.82
N ASP A 702 27.32 16.78 35.95
CA ASP A 702 27.05 15.64 35.08
C ASP A 702 27.72 14.34 35.59
N SER A 703 28.49 14.41 36.69
CA SER A 703 29.34 13.34 37.23
C SER A 703 28.60 12.06 37.66
N ASN A 704 27.26 12.06 37.72
CA ASN A 704 26.42 10.90 38.08
C ASN A 704 25.38 10.53 36.99
N ALA A 705 25.56 10.98 35.74
CA ALA A 705 24.66 10.60 34.63
C ALA A 705 24.91 9.15 34.13
N PRO A 706 23.87 8.32 33.92
CA PRO A 706 24.04 6.92 33.51
C PRO A 706 24.52 6.77 32.06
N VAL A 707 25.57 5.96 31.86
CA VAL A 707 26.14 5.70 30.52
C VAL A 707 25.30 4.70 29.74
N VAL A 708 24.45 5.20 28.83
CA VAL A 708 23.67 4.38 27.90
C VAL A 708 24.60 3.64 26.92
N LYS A 709 24.52 2.30 26.94
CA LYS A 709 25.29 1.40 26.08
C LYS A 709 24.41 0.74 25.01
N CYS A 710 24.98 0.47 23.84
CA CYS A 710 24.30 -0.20 22.75
C CYS A 710 24.14 -1.71 23.04
N PRO A 711 22.92 -2.27 23.12
CA PRO A 711 22.71 -3.68 23.51
C PRO A 711 23.44 -4.70 22.62
N GLY A 712 23.55 -4.45 21.31
CA GLY A 712 24.23 -5.35 20.37
C GLY A 712 25.76 -5.27 20.37
N HIS A 713 26.37 -4.30 21.06
CA HIS A 713 27.82 -4.05 21.00
C HIS A 713 28.48 -3.74 22.36
N ASN A 714 27.68 -3.49 23.42
CA ASN A 714 28.11 -3.08 24.76
C ASN A 714 28.99 -1.80 24.84
N GLU A 715 29.10 -1.06 23.74
CA GLU A 715 29.82 0.22 23.64
C GLU A 715 28.93 1.41 24.05
N PRO A 716 29.49 2.48 24.64
CA PRO A 716 28.75 3.71 24.94
C PRO A 716 28.15 4.33 23.67
N CYS A 717 26.89 4.74 23.73
CA CYS A 717 26.23 5.42 22.62
C CYS A 717 26.80 6.83 22.38
N ALA A 718 26.47 7.41 21.22
CA ALA A 718 26.59 8.84 20.97
C ALA A 718 25.22 9.49 21.19
N GLU A 719 25.18 10.51 22.05
CA GLU A 719 24.05 11.44 22.15
C GLU A 719 24.04 12.34 20.90
N ARG A 720 22.84 12.56 20.33
CA ARG A 720 22.62 13.40 19.16
C ARG A 720 21.29 14.14 19.30
N THR A 721 21.21 15.33 18.69
CA THR A 721 19.98 16.12 18.64
C THR A 721 19.35 16.05 17.24
N VAL A 722 18.03 15.93 17.15
CA VAL A 722 17.31 15.95 15.87
C VAL A 722 17.41 17.35 15.23
N LYS A 723 18.22 17.46 14.17
CA LYS A 723 18.36 18.70 13.38
C LYS A 723 17.34 18.84 12.23
N LYS A 724 16.65 17.76 11.87
CA LYS A 724 15.64 17.72 10.79
C LYS A 724 14.33 18.35 11.25
N ASP A 725 13.70 19.14 10.40
CA ASP A 725 12.38 19.73 10.65
C ASP A 725 11.26 18.67 10.74
N GLY A 726 10.37 18.88 11.72
CA GLY A 726 9.31 17.97 12.14
C GLY A 726 9.05 18.05 13.65
N PRO A 727 8.06 17.32 14.19
CA PRO A 727 7.62 17.46 15.59
C PRO A 727 8.67 17.18 16.66
N ASN A 728 9.74 16.44 16.34
CA ASN A 728 10.82 16.11 17.26
C ASN A 728 12.08 16.99 17.08
N LYS A 729 12.03 18.09 16.30
CA LYS A 729 13.20 18.96 16.09
C LYS A 729 13.69 19.53 17.42
N GLY A 730 14.97 19.33 17.74
CA GLY A 730 15.56 19.71 19.03
C GLY A 730 15.52 18.61 20.12
N ARG A 731 14.75 17.53 19.95
CA ARG A 731 14.75 16.39 20.89
C ARG A 731 16.07 15.61 20.80
N GLN A 732 16.57 15.13 21.95
CA GLN A 732 17.85 14.42 22.06
C GLN A 732 17.63 12.89 22.08
N PHE A 733 18.56 12.13 21.50
CA PHE A 733 18.53 10.67 21.41
C PHE A 733 19.93 10.05 21.48
N TYR A 734 20.00 8.80 21.92
CA TYR A 734 21.18 7.95 21.89
C TYR A 734 21.18 7.07 20.64
N SER A 735 22.36 6.90 20.04
CA SER A 735 22.58 6.07 18.84
C SER A 735 23.91 5.31 18.91
N CYS A 736 24.03 4.19 18.20
CA CYS A 736 25.29 3.43 18.16
C CYS A 736 26.41 4.24 17.47
N ARG A 737 27.62 4.25 18.04
CA ARG A 737 28.78 4.99 17.48
C ARG A 737 29.27 4.42 16.15
N ARG A 738 29.05 3.13 15.88
CA ARG A 738 29.50 2.40 14.68
C ARG A 738 28.70 2.72 13.40
N GLY A 739 27.66 3.55 13.46
CA GLY A 739 26.73 3.83 12.36
C GLY A 739 27.26 4.65 11.18
N GLN A 740 28.52 4.48 10.76
CA GLN A 740 29.11 5.03 9.52
C GLN A 740 30.06 4.05 8.78
N THR A 741 30.03 2.76 9.12
CA THR A 741 30.68 1.68 8.32
C THR A 741 29.69 0.54 8.06
N GLU A 742 30.11 -0.46 7.28
CA GLU A 742 29.23 -1.39 6.55
C GLU A 742 28.27 -2.23 7.43
N ASN A 743 28.60 -2.45 8.70
CA ASN A 743 27.69 -3.08 9.68
C ASN A 743 26.92 -2.01 10.49
N ASN A 744 25.92 -1.39 9.86
CA ASN A 744 25.14 -0.31 10.46
C ASN A 744 24.20 -0.78 11.59
N CYS A 745 24.61 -0.56 12.84
CA CYS A 745 23.79 -0.88 14.00
C CYS A 745 22.66 0.15 14.22
N GLY A 746 21.44 -0.22 13.82
CA GLY A 746 20.22 0.61 13.96
C GLY A 746 19.70 0.85 15.38
N PHE A 747 20.53 0.75 16.42
CA PHE A 747 20.11 1.04 17.79
C PHE A 747 19.85 2.53 18.01
N PHE A 748 18.68 2.82 18.58
CA PHE A 748 18.14 4.16 18.81
C PHE A 748 17.30 4.15 20.10
N LEU A 749 17.43 5.19 20.92
CA LEU A 749 16.62 5.43 22.14
C LEU A 749 16.51 6.94 22.38
N TRP A 750 15.34 7.49 22.69
CA TRP A 750 15.25 8.91 23.05
C TRP A 750 15.84 9.18 24.44
N LYS A 751 16.35 10.39 24.68
CA LYS A 751 17.09 10.70 25.92
C LYS A 751 16.17 10.83 27.14
N ASP A 752 15.00 11.43 26.95
CA ASP A 752 13.93 11.50 27.95
C ASP A 752 13.45 10.08 28.34
N GLU A 753 13.29 9.19 27.36
CA GLU A 753 12.98 7.77 27.58
C GLU A 753 14.11 6.98 28.27
N ALA A 754 15.35 7.49 28.30
CA ALA A 754 16.46 6.91 29.06
C ALA A 754 16.53 7.42 30.52
N SER A 755 15.97 8.59 30.82
CA SER A 755 15.90 9.12 32.20
C SER A 755 14.83 8.46 33.07
N GLU A 756 13.91 7.67 32.49
CA GLU A 756 12.84 6.97 33.23
C GLU A 756 13.21 5.55 33.70
N THR A 757 14.46 5.10 33.53
CA THR A 757 14.92 3.78 34.02
C THR A 757 15.77 3.86 35.31
N PRO A 758 15.28 3.37 36.46
CA PRO A 758 16.12 3.11 37.62
C PRO A 758 17.05 1.91 37.36
N THR A 759 18.34 2.05 37.67
CA THR A 759 19.34 1.00 37.49
C THR A 759 19.42 0.06 38.69
N ALA A 760 18.96 -1.18 38.54
CA ALA A 760 19.28 -2.28 39.46
C ALA A 760 19.37 -3.64 38.76
N SER A 761 20.40 -4.41 39.12
CA SER A 761 20.73 -5.75 38.62
C SER A 761 19.67 -6.80 38.99
N ALA A 762 19.60 -7.88 38.22
CA ALA A 762 18.63 -8.95 38.42
C ALA A 762 18.93 -9.85 39.64
N GLN A 763 17.93 -10.08 40.49
CA GLN A 763 17.40 -11.41 40.82
C GLN A 763 16.00 -11.30 41.51
N PRO A 764 15.20 -12.39 41.61
CA PRO A 764 13.75 -12.27 41.67
C PRO A 764 13.18 -11.99 43.07
N LEU A 765 12.13 -11.17 43.13
CA LEU A 765 11.28 -11.03 44.32
C LEU A 765 9.84 -11.47 44.04
N SER A 766 9.39 -12.37 44.93
CA SER A 766 8.07 -12.97 45.08
C SER A 766 6.86 -12.12 44.70
N ALA A 767 5.88 -12.75 44.05
CA ALA A 767 4.50 -12.25 44.03
C ALA A 767 3.95 -12.12 45.46
N SER A 768 3.66 -10.90 45.88
CA SER A 768 2.94 -10.63 47.13
C SER A 768 1.43 -10.54 46.87
N ARG A 769 0.63 -11.05 47.80
CA ARG A 769 -0.77 -11.42 47.59
C ARG A 769 -1.67 -10.21 47.31
N VAL A 770 -2.30 -10.19 46.14
CA VAL A 770 -3.71 -9.77 46.03
C VAL A 770 -4.55 -11.05 46.06
N ALA A 771 -5.29 -11.25 47.15
CA ALA A 771 -6.28 -12.33 47.22
C ALA A 771 -7.58 -11.87 46.52
N GLY A 772 -8.15 -12.70 45.65
CA GLY A 772 -9.50 -12.45 45.10
C GLY A 772 -9.74 -12.72 43.62
N VAL A 773 -8.74 -13.04 42.79
CA VAL A 773 -8.95 -13.34 41.36
C VAL A 773 -8.33 -14.69 40.97
N LEU A 774 -9.17 -15.73 40.98
CA LEU A 774 -8.85 -17.06 40.44
C LEU A 774 -9.13 -17.10 38.93
N ASN A 775 -8.26 -16.44 38.15
CA ASN A 775 -7.97 -16.68 36.73
C ASN A 775 -7.21 -15.46 36.19
N VAL A 776 -5.88 -15.54 36.15
CA VAL A 776 -5.03 -14.55 35.46
C VAL A 776 -4.45 -15.25 34.22
N PRO A 777 -4.65 -14.73 33.00
CA PRO A 777 -4.11 -15.35 31.80
C PRO A 777 -2.58 -15.39 31.83
N LYS A 778 -2.01 -16.37 31.11
CA LYS A 778 -0.57 -16.49 30.92
C LYS A 778 -0.19 -15.99 29.54
N CYS A 779 0.87 -15.20 29.43
CA CYS A 779 1.26 -14.64 28.14
C CYS A 779 1.86 -15.72 27.22
N SER A 780 1.39 -15.77 25.97
CA SER A 780 1.72 -16.84 25.02
C SER A 780 3.19 -16.92 24.60
N GLY A 781 4.01 -15.88 24.84
CA GLY A 781 5.45 -15.91 24.59
C GLY A 781 6.31 -16.43 25.74
N HIS A 782 5.83 -16.40 26.99
CA HIS A 782 6.64 -16.76 28.18
C HIS A 782 5.96 -17.73 29.16
N ASN A 783 4.68 -18.04 28.98
CA ASN A 783 3.88 -18.91 29.84
C ASN A 783 3.85 -18.48 31.33
N THR A 784 4.10 -17.18 31.60
CA THR A 784 4.02 -16.54 32.92
C THR A 784 2.69 -15.79 33.09
N PRO A 785 2.11 -15.70 34.30
CA PRO A 785 0.92 -14.88 34.55
C PRO A 785 1.13 -13.42 34.14
N CYS A 786 0.14 -12.87 33.44
CA CYS A 786 0.10 -11.49 32.98
C CYS A 786 -0.13 -10.47 34.11
N VAL A 787 0.25 -9.22 33.87
CA VAL A 787 -0.04 -8.09 34.77
C VAL A 787 -1.28 -7.35 34.27
N LEU A 788 -2.25 -7.12 35.16
CA LEU A 788 -3.41 -6.28 34.90
C LEU A 788 -2.98 -4.80 34.85
N ARG A 789 -3.43 -4.06 33.84
CA ARG A 789 -3.15 -2.64 33.62
C ARG A 789 -4.44 -1.89 33.27
N THR A 790 -4.45 -0.59 33.54
CA THR A 790 -5.58 0.31 33.24
C THR A 790 -5.14 1.38 32.25
N THR A 791 -5.95 1.66 31.24
CA THR A 791 -5.71 2.70 30.24
C THR A 791 -5.80 4.11 30.82
N ARG A 792 -4.75 4.92 30.59
CA ARG A 792 -4.69 6.34 31.01
C ARG A 792 -4.68 7.35 29.86
N LYS A 793 -4.78 6.87 28.61
CA LYS A 793 -4.82 7.73 27.41
C LYS A 793 -6.26 8.19 27.15
N PRO A 794 -6.53 9.49 26.91
CA PRO A 794 -7.86 9.98 26.53
C PRO A 794 -8.40 9.27 25.28
N GLY A 795 -9.67 8.88 25.32
CA GLY A 795 -10.35 8.14 24.26
C GLY A 795 -11.46 7.22 24.81
N PRO A 796 -12.19 6.49 23.94
CA PRO A 796 -13.35 5.70 24.33
C PRO A 796 -13.05 4.50 25.24
N ASN A 797 -11.79 4.10 25.36
CA ASN A 797 -11.35 3.04 26.28
C ASN A 797 -10.69 3.59 27.56
N LEU A 798 -10.79 4.88 27.90
CA LEU A 798 -10.18 5.44 29.11
C LEU A 798 -10.70 4.73 30.38
N ASN A 799 -9.80 4.43 31.33
CA ASN A 799 -10.05 3.68 32.57
C ASN A 799 -10.46 2.20 32.42
N ARG A 800 -10.44 1.62 31.21
CA ARG A 800 -10.70 0.19 30.96
C ARG A 800 -9.48 -0.67 31.33
N GLU A 801 -9.73 -1.88 31.83
CA GLU A 801 -8.70 -2.81 32.34
C GLU A 801 -8.35 -3.94 31.35
N PHE A 802 -7.06 -4.23 31.20
CA PHE A 802 -6.53 -5.26 30.31
C PHE A 802 -5.35 -6.01 30.93
N TYR A 803 -5.23 -7.30 30.63
CA TYR A 803 -4.04 -8.09 30.95
C TYR A 803 -2.98 -7.88 29.87
N ALA A 804 -1.73 -7.68 30.30
CA ALA A 804 -0.59 -7.52 29.41
C ALA A 804 0.62 -8.37 29.85
N CYS A 805 1.53 -8.63 28.91
CA CYS A 805 2.79 -9.28 29.20
C CYS A 805 3.56 -8.56 30.34
N SER A 806 4.02 -9.34 31.31
CA SER A 806 4.69 -8.86 32.53
C SER A 806 6.10 -8.33 32.26
N PHE A 807 6.75 -8.84 31.21
CA PHE A 807 8.03 -8.37 30.68
C PHE A 807 7.85 -7.09 29.84
N GLN A 808 8.82 -6.18 29.91
CA GLN A 808 8.77 -4.84 29.29
C GLN A 808 9.95 -4.64 28.33
N GLY A 809 9.89 -3.60 27.48
CA GLY A 809 10.93 -3.35 26.48
C GLY A 809 10.94 -4.42 25.37
N PRO A 810 12.10 -4.74 24.77
CA PRO A 810 12.19 -5.70 23.66
C PRO A 810 11.83 -7.13 24.06
N ASP A 811 11.91 -7.45 25.35
CA ASP A 811 11.56 -8.77 25.92
C ASP A 811 10.04 -8.91 26.17
N THR A 812 9.21 -7.98 25.69
CA THR A 812 7.75 -8.12 25.76
C THR A 812 7.22 -8.96 24.59
N CYS A 813 6.44 -10.02 24.87
CA CYS A 813 5.87 -10.85 23.80
C CYS A 813 4.62 -10.25 23.13
N GLY A 814 4.26 -9.01 23.47
CA GLY A 814 3.10 -8.31 22.89
C GLY A 814 1.74 -8.89 23.28
N PHE A 815 1.67 -9.78 24.28
CA PHE A 815 0.38 -10.30 24.79
C PHE A 815 -0.45 -9.17 25.39
N PHE A 816 -1.72 -9.11 24.98
CA PHE A 816 -2.73 -8.12 25.36
C PHE A 816 -4.11 -8.79 25.27
N GLU A 817 -4.95 -8.64 26.30
CA GLU A 817 -6.32 -9.16 26.34
C GLU A 817 -7.18 -8.29 27.28
N TRP A 818 -8.40 -7.91 26.88
CA TRP A 818 -9.28 -7.10 27.74
C TRP A 818 -9.91 -7.97 28.85
N LYS A 819 -9.93 -7.47 30.09
CA LYS A 819 -10.35 -8.24 31.27
C LYS A 819 -11.85 -8.60 31.25
N ASP A 820 -12.66 -7.78 30.58
CA ASP A 820 -14.11 -7.91 30.40
C ASP A 820 -14.50 -8.73 29.14
N GLU A 821 -13.53 -9.13 28.30
CA GLU A 821 -13.75 -9.97 27.10
C GLU A 821 -13.36 -11.45 27.32
N MET A 822 -12.84 -11.80 28.51
CA MET A 822 -12.39 -13.18 28.80
C MET A 822 -13.56 -14.15 29.03
N PRO A 823 -13.58 -15.33 28.40
CA PRO A 823 -14.60 -16.35 28.66
C PRO A 823 -14.42 -17.04 30.03
N PRO A 824 -15.50 -17.44 30.72
CA PRO A 824 -15.41 -18.20 31.96
C PRO A 824 -14.82 -19.60 31.71
N SER A 825 -13.87 -20.00 32.56
CA SER A 825 -13.06 -21.21 32.34
C SER A 825 -13.84 -22.51 32.52
N THR A 826 -13.92 -23.32 31.47
CA THR A 826 -14.20 -24.76 31.54
C THR A 826 -12.92 -25.57 31.37
N THR A 827 -12.87 -26.75 31.99
CA THR A 827 -11.71 -27.64 31.99
C THR A 827 -11.97 -28.92 31.19
N ASP A 828 -10.90 -29.38 30.52
CA ASP A 828 -10.62 -30.78 30.16
C ASP A 828 -11.28 -31.35 28.89
N ARG A 829 -10.61 -32.38 28.33
CA ARG A 829 -10.78 -33.05 27.01
C ARG A 829 -10.33 -32.21 25.80
N GLY A 830 -9.60 -32.77 24.83
CA GLY A 830 -9.05 -34.13 24.71
C GLY A 830 -7.99 -34.20 23.59
N ASP A 831 -7.32 -35.34 23.46
CA ASP A 831 -6.07 -35.47 22.71
C ASP A 831 -6.16 -35.16 21.22
N ASN A 832 -5.09 -34.53 20.70
CA ASN A 832 -4.75 -34.48 19.29
C ASN A 832 -3.21 -34.58 19.21
N GLU A 833 -2.68 -35.66 18.66
CA GLU A 833 -1.24 -35.95 18.74
C GLU A 833 -0.41 -34.88 18.02
N THR A 834 0.68 -34.43 18.65
CA THR A 834 1.57 -33.41 18.08
C THR A 834 2.54 -34.06 17.10
N PRO A 835 2.45 -33.79 15.78
CA PRO A 835 3.22 -34.52 14.78
C PRO A 835 4.71 -34.14 14.82
N THR A 836 5.58 -35.12 14.66
CA THR A 836 7.03 -35.02 14.78
C THR A 836 7.72 -34.78 13.43
N CYS A 837 8.73 -33.88 13.40
CA CYS A 837 9.68 -33.79 12.28
C CYS A 837 10.56 -35.05 12.25
N GLU A 838 11.05 -35.42 11.07
CA GLU A 838 12.04 -36.48 10.81
C GLU A 838 13.33 -36.39 11.69
N CYS A 839 13.63 -35.22 12.27
CA CYS A 839 14.69 -35.05 13.27
C CYS A 839 14.28 -35.46 14.71
N ASN A 840 13.17 -36.19 14.87
CA ASN A 840 12.59 -36.64 16.15
C ASN A 840 12.24 -35.52 17.15
N LEU A 841 11.94 -34.31 16.65
CA LEU A 841 11.43 -33.21 17.46
C LEU A 841 9.94 -32.98 17.19
N PRO A 842 9.08 -32.79 18.21
CA PRO A 842 7.67 -32.47 18.02
C PRO A 842 7.52 -31.11 17.34
N GLY A 843 6.55 -31.00 16.43
CA GLY A 843 6.18 -29.74 15.81
C GLY A 843 5.59 -28.77 16.83
N VAL A 844 5.96 -27.50 16.76
CA VAL A 844 5.34 -26.44 17.56
C VAL A 844 4.15 -25.88 16.79
N LEU A 845 2.99 -25.79 17.45
CA LEU A 845 1.76 -25.24 16.87
C LEU A 845 1.81 -23.72 16.82
N PHE A 846 1.57 -23.15 15.65
CA PHE A 846 1.49 -21.72 15.38
C PHE A 846 0.14 -21.39 14.73
N THR A 847 -0.41 -20.21 15.02
CA THR A 847 -1.59 -19.68 14.32
C THR A 847 -1.13 -18.64 13.29
N CYS A 848 -1.64 -18.73 12.06
CA CYS A 848 -1.37 -17.73 11.04
C CYS A 848 -2.01 -16.39 11.45
N LYS A 849 -1.20 -15.34 11.64
CA LYS A 849 -1.70 -14.03 12.14
C LYS A 849 -2.23 -13.09 11.06
N ASN A 850 -1.84 -13.33 9.79
CA ASN A 850 -2.15 -12.49 8.63
C ASN A 850 -2.45 -13.37 7.41
N GLY A 851 -3.20 -12.84 6.44
CA GLY A 851 -3.46 -13.48 5.14
C GLY A 851 -4.65 -14.45 5.14
N VAL A 852 -4.68 -15.33 4.14
CA VAL A 852 -5.82 -16.23 3.82
C VAL A 852 -6.12 -17.25 4.89
N ASN A 853 -5.06 -17.81 5.46
CA ASN A 853 -5.15 -18.82 6.51
C ASN A 853 -5.10 -18.16 7.90
N LYS A 854 -5.46 -16.86 8.00
CA LYS A 854 -5.54 -16.18 9.29
C LYS A 854 -6.44 -16.99 10.23
N ASP A 855 -6.00 -17.09 11.48
CA ASP A 855 -6.65 -17.83 12.55
C ASP A 855 -6.67 -19.37 12.36
N ARG A 856 -6.20 -19.93 11.22
CA ARG A 856 -5.85 -21.36 11.08
C ARG A 856 -4.50 -21.68 11.72
N THR A 857 -4.37 -22.90 12.21
CA THR A 857 -3.19 -23.41 12.92
C THR A 857 -2.31 -24.30 12.03
N PHE A 858 -1.01 -24.37 12.31
CA PHE A 858 -0.04 -25.26 11.66
C PHE A 858 1.11 -25.61 12.61
N PHE A 859 1.61 -26.83 12.53
CA PHE A 859 2.83 -27.27 13.18
C PHE A 859 4.05 -26.94 12.30
N LYS A 860 5.13 -26.41 12.90
CA LYS A 860 6.46 -26.34 12.28
C LYS A 860 7.53 -26.81 13.27
N CYS A 861 8.60 -27.44 12.78
CA CYS A 861 9.71 -27.86 13.64
C CYS A 861 10.38 -26.67 14.34
N PRO A 862 10.73 -26.76 15.64
CA PRO A 862 11.48 -25.70 16.34
C PRO A 862 12.95 -25.59 15.86
N ASN A 863 13.51 -26.62 15.24
CA ASN A 863 14.82 -26.55 14.60
C ASN A 863 14.71 -25.75 13.28
N ARG A 864 15.40 -24.61 13.19
CA ARG A 864 15.43 -23.74 12.00
C ARG A 864 16.06 -24.37 10.74
N GLN A 865 16.61 -25.59 10.85
CA GLN A 865 17.14 -26.38 9.73
C GLN A 865 16.26 -27.61 9.38
N CYS A 866 15.13 -27.83 10.05
CA CYS A 866 14.09 -28.77 9.58
C CYS A 866 12.92 -28.00 8.96
N ASP A 867 12.64 -28.24 7.68
CA ASP A 867 11.53 -27.61 6.95
C ASP A 867 10.17 -28.27 7.12
N PHE A 868 10.06 -29.25 8.03
CA PHE A 868 8.79 -29.88 8.40
C PHE A 868 7.71 -28.85 8.74
N PHE A 869 6.60 -28.96 8.03
CA PHE A 869 5.41 -28.13 8.14
C PHE A 869 4.18 -29.02 7.92
N GLN A 870 3.17 -28.90 8.79
CA GLN A 870 1.90 -29.61 8.67
C GLN A 870 0.77 -28.70 9.16
N TRP A 871 -0.35 -28.59 8.42
CA TRP A 871 -1.52 -27.87 8.93
C TRP A 871 -2.10 -28.58 10.16
N GLY A 872 -2.56 -27.79 11.14
CA GLY A 872 -3.37 -28.29 12.24
C GLY A 872 -4.76 -28.71 11.74
N SER A 873 -5.37 -29.64 12.48
CA SER A 873 -6.73 -30.14 12.27
C SER A 873 -7.78 -29.03 12.33
#